data_AF-A0A177WQP2-F1
#
_entry.id   AF-A0A177WQP2-F1
#
_cell.length_a   1.000
_cell.length_b   1.000
_cell.length_c   1.000
_cell.angle_alpha   90.00
_cell.angle_beta   90.00
_cell.angle_gamma   90.00
#
_symmetry.space_group_name_H-M   'P 1'
#
loop_
_entity.id
_entity.type
_entity.pdbx_description
1 polymer ?
#
loop_
_entity_poly.entity_id
_entity_poly.type
_entity_poly.pdbx_seq_one_letter_code
_entity_poly.pdbx_strand_id
1 'polypeptide(L)'
;MFVSTISLVLALATSAVFAVPTTLSTQDASDSLPFYFPESTYQQIPYEHSFSLMAPSNTDPVKTGVAYLCDKLNLTPNEFKVYNNFTDSAGITHVYGAHLVNDARVSNHQAAVHIQDGQIISYSTSFGTESHFAKSELSVAEPKAKLTFEQVADTISKAKGLPVYSEFKHELEYVQQADGTLVYAYKFQLRDKDVISWIQVWADADTGKLIQAVDFAHRATYKAISPDNINPNEGGFTNIKDPEYKPSSPNGWTDGTTTQGNNVNALDLRKDPPVPGTGVDGVFNTKFNSTADVTDPDNMQAASVNLFYVANLMHDITYQYGFNEAAGNFQNDNFGKGGEGNDAVTINVLDDSSTGNAFFQTPADGQPGLMRMFRFISAEPNRNSGLDTQVVLHEYGHGISNRLTGGPATIGCLFKGEPGGMNEGWSDIFAIIITAKESHKADTPIVMGTYIANSPKGIRSHPYTTDMKVNPLTYADVKTLQSSHDMGVVWASMLWEVYWNLVTKNGFSTNLYDAKGKAGNIITMQNMIGGMMLQPCHPTFLDARDAFIASDVARYNGANKCEIWKGFAKRGLGVKAAKFNNDFSVPDECSGGTSSSSSVSIATTVESTTVESATIGATTTGATTTESATTARPTTTARATTTRKSTTKRSTTKKSTTKRSTTTRGPKPTSG
;
A
#
# COMPACT_ATOMS: atom_id res chain seq x y z
N MET A 1 -39.51 33.70 -87.79
CA MET A 1 -40.77 33.58 -87.03
C MET A 1 -41.11 32.11 -86.91
N PHE A 2 -40.89 31.50 -85.74
CA PHE A 2 -41.59 30.32 -85.26
C PHE A 2 -41.42 30.31 -83.73
N VAL A 3 -42.53 30.12 -83.03
CA VAL A 3 -42.69 30.22 -81.57
C VAL A 3 -42.81 28.81 -80.97
N SER A 4 -42.55 28.73 -79.65
CA SER A 4 -42.84 27.66 -78.67
C SER A 4 -41.68 26.70 -78.39
N THR A 5 -41.30 26.37 -77.16
CA THR A 5 -42.00 26.42 -75.85
C THR A 5 -40.96 26.18 -74.74
N ILE A 6 -40.99 26.91 -73.61
CA ILE A 6 -40.49 26.42 -72.32
C ILE A 6 -41.41 26.90 -71.20
N SER A 7 -42.03 25.95 -70.49
CA SER A 7 -42.80 26.13 -69.26
C SER A 7 -41.86 26.19 -68.05
N LEU A 8 -42.09 27.13 -67.13
CA LEU A 8 -41.47 27.16 -65.81
C LEU A 8 -42.56 26.92 -64.74
N VAL A 9 -42.45 25.81 -64.02
CA VAL A 9 -43.28 25.48 -62.85
C VAL A 9 -42.49 25.88 -61.60
N LEU A 10 -43.04 26.80 -60.81
CA LEU A 10 -42.51 27.19 -59.51
C LEU A 10 -43.30 26.42 -58.43
N ALA A 11 -42.67 25.44 -57.78
CA ALA A 11 -43.24 24.73 -56.64
C ALA A 11 -42.74 25.38 -55.33
N LEU A 12 -43.68 25.90 -54.54
CA LEU A 12 -43.47 26.32 -53.16
C LEU A 12 -43.31 25.09 -52.26
N ALA A 13 -42.14 24.91 -51.65
CA ALA A 13 -41.92 23.96 -50.57
C ALA A 13 -41.87 24.70 -49.23
N THR A 14 -42.86 24.47 -48.39
CA THR A 14 -42.89 24.87 -46.98
C THR A 14 -42.04 23.89 -46.17
N SER A 15 -40.91 24.36 -45.63
CA SER A 15 -40.11 23.62 -44.67
C SER A 15 -40.69 23.80 -43.26
N ALA A 16 -41.47 22.82 -42.81
CA ALA A 16 -41.76 22.64 -41.39
C ALA A 16 -40.50 22.15 -40.68
N VAL A 17 -39.90 22.98 -39.83
CA VAL A 17 -38.83 22.58 -38.92
C VAL A 17 -39.47 21.84 -37.75
N PHE A 18 -39.42 20.51 -37.77
CA PHE A 18 -39.68 19.71 -36.59
C PHE A 18 -38.49 19.87 -35.64
N ALA A 19 -38.70 20.49 -34.48
CA ALA A 19 -37.74 20.45 -33.39
C ALA A 19 -37.62 19.00 -32.91
N VAL A 20 -36.48 18.39 -33.19
CA VAL A 20 -36.09 17.09 -32.62
C VAL A 20 -35.84 17.29 -31.12
N PRO A 21 -36.31 16.42 -30.22
CA PRO A 21 -35.93 16.47 -28.81
C PRO A 21 -34.40 16.40 -28.73
N THR A 22 -33.78 17.37 -28.06
CA THR A 22 -32.34 17.35 -27.79
C THR A 22 -32.04 16.10 -26.95
N THR A 23 -31.46 15.08 -27.56
CA THR A 23 -30.97 13.92 -26.83
C THR A 23 -29.83 14.39 -25.93
N LEU A 24 -29.96 14.24 -24.61
CA LEU A 24 -28.86 14.50 -23.67
C LEU A 24 -27.65 13.66 -24.10
N SER A 25 -26.54 14.34 -24.36
CA SER A 25 -25.28 13.67 -24.71
C SER A 25 -24.71 13.00 -23.47
N THR A 26 -24.65 11.67 -23.47
CA THR A 26 -23.93 10.87 -22.46
C THR A 26 -22.40 10.94 -22.63
N GLN A 27 -21.91 11.61 -23.68
CA GLN A 27 -20.51 11.56 -24.10
C GLN A 27 -19.58 12.46 -23.26
N ASP A 28 -20.12 13.46 -22.58
CA ASP A 28 -19.35 14.44 -21.78
C ASP A 28 -19.08 13.99 -20.33
N ALA A 29 -19.66 12.88 -19.88
CA ALA A 29 -19.47 12.33 -18.53
C ALA A 29 -18.36 11.26 -18.43
N SER A 30 -17.41 11.32 -19.38
CA SER A 30 -16.23 10.46 -19.50
C SER A 30 -15.27 10.61 -18.30
N ASP A 31 -14.95 9.46 -17.67
CA ASP A 31 -13.93 9.08 -16.66
C ASP A 31 -13.47 10.08 -15.59
N SER A 32 -13.28 11.36 -15.90
CA SER A 32 -12.88 12.39 -14.94
C SER A 32 -13.96 12.76 -13.92
N LEU A 33 -13.51 13.10 -12.70
CA LEU A 33 -14.29 13.76 -11.65
C LEU A 33 -13.88 15.25 -11.63
N PRO A 34 -14.62 16.15 -12.31
CA PRO A 34 -14.25 17.57 -12.37
C PRO A 34 -14.29 18.18 -10.97
N PHE A 35 -13.32 19.02 -10.64
CA PHE A 35 -13.28 19.71 -9.36
C PHE A 35 -12.65 21.10 -9.51
N TYR A 36 -13.30 22.11 -8.94
CA TYR A 36 -12.77 23.46 -8.91
C TYR A 36 -13.17 24.17 -7.61
N PHE A 37 -12.16 24.71 -6.93
CA PHE A 37 -12.34 25.64 -5.82
C PHE A 37 -11.57 26.93 -6.16
N PRO A 38 -12.15 28.11 -5.88
CA PRO A 38 -11.41 29.35 -6.03
C PRO A 38 -10.29 29.40 -4.97
N GLU A 39 -9.28 30.24 -5.24
CA GLU A 39 -8.12 30.37 -4.37
C GLU A 39 -8.55 30.79 -2.96
N SER A 40 -8.03 30.07 -1.95
CA SER A 40 -8.39 30.32 -0.55
C SER A 40 -7.46 31.32 0.09
N THR A 41 -8.01 32.21 0.90
CA THR A 41 -7.25 33.15 1.73
C THR A 41 -7.44 32.83 3.21
N TYR A 42 -6.36 32.98 3.96
CA TYR A 42 -6.34 32.83 5.41
C TYR A 42 -5.61 34.01 6.02
N GLN A 43 -6.20 34.58 7.07
CA GLN A 43 -5.58 35.66 7.83
C GLN A 43 -5.71 35.35 9.32
N GLN A 44 -4.55 35.26 9.98
CA GLN A 44 -4.46 35.30 11.43
C GLN A 44 -4.41 36.76 11.88
N ILE A 45 -5.20 37.10 12.91
CA ILE A 45 -5.20 38.42 13.52
C ILE A 45 -4.52 38.28 14.88
N PRO A 46 -3.39 38.98 15.13
CA PRO A 46 -2.70 38.90 16.41
C PRO A 46 -3.66 39.25 17.55
N TYR A 47 -3.73 38.37 18.55
CA TYR A 47 -4.54 38.60 19.74
C TYR A 47 -3.84 39.66 20.60
N GLU A 48 -4.39 40.87 20.61
CA GLU A 48 -3.90 41.94 21.47
C GLU A 48 -4.75 42.00 22.75
N HIS A 49 -4.11 41.87 23.91
CA HIS A 49 -4.75 42.09 25.22
C HIS A 49 -5.17 43.55 25.47
N SER A 50 -5.23 44.40 24.44
CA SER A 50 -5.56 45.82 24.60
C SER A 50 -7.07 46.02 24.73
N PHE A 51 -7.49 46.56 25.88
CA PHE A 51 -8.87 46.91 26.21
C PHE A 51 -9.52 47.96 25.28
N SER A 52 -8.79 48.51 24.28
CA SER A 52 -9.29 49.60 23.43
C SER A 52 -10.03 49.15 22.16
N LEU A 53 -10.14 47.85 21.91
CA LEU A 53 -10.90 47.28 20.77
C LEU A 53 -11.99 46.29 21.19
N MET A 54 -12.28 46.18 22.50
CA MET A 54 -13.38 45.35 22.96
C MET A 54 -14.72 45.90 22.49
N ALA A 55 -15.41 45.14 21.65
CA ALA A 55 -16.86 45.28 21.50
C ALA A 55 -17.51 45.19 22.91
N PRO A 56 -18.60 45.93 23.18
CA PRO A 56 -19.26 45.88 24.48
C PRO A 56 -19.53 44.43 24.90
N SER A 57 -19.32 44.08 26.17
CA SER A 57 -19.35 42.72 26.73
C SER A 57 -20.69 41.95 26.61
N ASN A 58 -21.63 42.45 25.81
CA ASN A 58 -22.96 41.89 25.54
C ASN A 58 -23.24 41.65 24.04
N THR A 59 -22.24 41.75 23.15
CA THR A 59 -22.45 41.46 21.73
C THR A 59 -22.34 39.97 21.44
N ASP A 60 -23.36 39.42 20.78
CA ASP A 60 -23.40 38.05 20.27
C ASP A 60 -22.19 37.79 19.34
N PRO A 61 -21.27 36.87 19.69
CA PRO A 61 -20.04 36.63 18.93
C PRO A 61 -20.34 36.15 17.52
N VAL A 62 -21.47 35.48 17.28
CA VAL A 62 -21.89 35.06 15.94
C VAL A 62 -22.23 36.28 15.09
N LYS A 63 -22.98 37.25 15.63
CA LYS A 63 -23.30 38.50 14.92
C LYS A 63 -22.06 39.31 14.61
N THR A 64 -21.13 39.40 15.56
CA THR A 64 -19.83 40.06 15.35
C THR A 64 -19.05 39.38 14.22
N GLY A 65 -18.98 38.06 14.22
CA GLY A 65 -18.34 37.29 13.15
C GLY A 65 -18.98 37.50 11.78
N VAL A 66 -20.31 37.45 11.69
CA VAL A 66 -21.03 37.69 10.42
C VAL A 66 -20.79 39.10 9.92
N ALA A 67 -20.89 40.12 10.78
CA ALA A 67 -20.62 41.50 10.38
C ALA A 67 -19.19 41.67 9.85
N TYR A 68 -18.21 41.05 10.51
CA TYR A 68 -16.81 41.05 10.07
C TYR A 68 -16.64 40.38 8.70
N LEU A 69 -17.23 39.20 8.49
CA LEU A 69 -17.16 38.50 7.21
C LEU A 69 -17.82 39.29 6.08
N CYS A 70 -19.00 39.88 6.33
CA CYS A 70 -19.70 40.70 5.35
C CYS A 70 -18.90 41.94 4.96
N ASP A 71 -18.30 42.64 5.93
CA ASP A 71 -17.43 43.79 5.66
C ASP A 71 -16.20 43.38 4.85
N LYS A 72 -15.48 42.33 5.29
CA LYS A 72 -14.26 41.86 4.62
C LYS A 72 -14.50 41.38 3.20
N LEU A 73 -15.61 40.70 2.95
CA LEU A 73 -15.94 40.11 1.66
C LEU A 73 -16.80 41.03 0.79
N ASN A 74 -17.10 42.26 1.24
CA ASN A 74 -18.00 43.20 0.57
C ASN A 74 -19.38 42.60 0.25
N LEU A 75 -19.94 41.85 1.20
CA LEU A 75 -21.25 41.21 1.12
C LEU A 75 -22.28 41.97 1.95
N THR A 76 -23.54 41.95 1.51
CA THR A 76 -24.65 42.36 2.37
C THR A 76 -25.08 41.20 3.29
N PRO A 77 -25.77 41.48 4.41
CA PRO A 77 -26.24 40.42 5.31
C PRO A 77 -27.14 39.35 4.66
N ASN A 78 -27.83 39.69 3.56
CA ASN A 78 -28.67 38.74 2.83
C ASN A 78 -27.86 37.88 1.83
N GLU A 79 -26.61 38.26 1.55
CA GLU A 79 -25.71 37.55 0.63
C GLU A 79 -24.79 36.58 1.38
N PHE A 80 -24.93 36.45 2.70
CA PHE A 80 -24.15 35.48 3.48
C PHE A 80 -25.05 34.71 4.44
N LYS A 81 -24.89 33.38 4.43
CA LYS A 81 -25.64 32.50 5.33
C LYS A 81 -24.69 31.69 6.19
N VAL A 82 -24.91 31.75 7.49
CA VAL A 82 -24.26 30.87 8.47
C VAL A 82 -24.92 29.50 8.39
N TYR A 83 -24.11 28.46 8.23
CA TYR A 83 -24.56 27.06 8.23
C TYR A 83 -24.21 26.34 9.53
N ASN A 84 -23.11 26.74 10.17
CA ASN A 84 -22.68 26.16 11.43
C ASN A 84 -22.02 27.22 12.30
N ASN A 85 -22.31 27.19 13.60
CA ASN A 85 -21.57 27.94 14.61
C ASN A 85 -21.58 27.18 15.93
N PHE A 86 -20.47 27.25 16.66
CA PHE A 86 -20.34 26.66 18.00
C PHE A 86 -19.20 27.32 18.75
N THR A 87 -19.20 27.21 20.08
CA THR A 87 -18.07 27.59 20.93
C THR A 87 -17.38 26.33 21.41
N ASP A 88 -16.06 26.23 21.20
CA ASP A 88 -15.28 25.08 21.61
C ASP A 88 -14.88 25.12 23.10
N SER A 89 -14.17 24.09 23.57
CA SER A 89 -13.70 24.01 24.95
C SER A 89 -12.59 25.02 25.29
N ALA A 90 -11.98 25.66 24.30
CA ALA A 90 -11.02 26.75 24.47
C ALA A 90 -11.70 28.13 24.55
N GLY A 91 -13.04 28.18 24.46
CA GLY A 91 -13.81 29.42 24.48
C GLY A 91 -13.82 30.16 23.13
N ILE A 92 -13.36 29.51 22.05
CA ILE A 92 -13.36 30.09 20.71
C ILE A 92 -14.73 29.83 20.09
N THR A 93 -15.40 30.91 19.69
CA THR A 93 -16.61 30.84 18.87
C THR A 93 -16.23 30.75 17.40
N HIS A 94 -16.64 29.67 16.75
CA HIS A 94 -16.46 29.45 15.33
C HIS A 94 -17.75 29.78 14.58
N VAL A 95 -17.64 30.51 13.48
CA VAL A 95 -18.74 30.84 12.59
C VAL A 95 -18.37 30.42 11.18
N TYR A 96 -19.17 29.55 10.59
CA TYR A 96 -18.97 29.01 9.23
C TYR A 96 -20.19 29.33 8.38
N GLY A 97 -19.95 29.92 7.21
CA GLY A 97 -21.01 30.25 6.27
C GLY A 97 -20.55 30.21 4.83
N ALA A 98 -21.47 30.56 3.94
CA ALA A 98 -21.20 30.64 2.52
C ALA A 98 -21.94 31.81 1.87
N HIS A 99 -21.40 32.26 0.74
CA HIS A 99 -22.01 33.27 -0.12
C HIS A 99 -23.34 32.76 -0.69
N LEU A 100 -24.33 33.65 -0.73
CA LEU A 100 -25.62 33.46 -1.38
C LEU A 100 -25.72 34.33 -2.62
N VAL A 101 -26.25 33.74 -3.69
CA VAL A 101 -26.65 34.43 -4.90
C VAL A 101 -28.08 34.01 -5.22
N ASN A 102 -28.99 34.96 -5.40
CA ASN A 102 -30.42 34.69 -5.61
C ASN A 102 -30.99 33.70 -4.57
N ASP A 103 -30.65 33.91 -3.28
CA ASP A 103 -31.00 33.04 -2.14
C ASP A 103 -30.47 31.59 -2.18
N ALA A 104 -29.70 31.23 -3.20
CA ALA A 104 -29.04 29.92 -3.31
C ALA A 104 -27.57 30.01 -2.91
N ARG A 105 -27.09 28.96 -2.23
CA ARG A 105 -25.69 28.84 -1.83
C ARG A 105 -24.79 28.73 -3.04
N VAL A 106 -23.63 29.39 -3.02
CA VAL A 106 -22.51 29.03 -3.89
C VAL A 106 -21.61 28.03 -3.16
N SER A 107 -21.62 26.77 -3.63
CA SER A 107 -21.06 25.59 -2.94
C SER A 107 -19.58 25.75 -2.55
N ASN A 108 -18.81 26.35 -3.44
CA ASN A 108 -17.37 26.57 -3.33
C ASN A 108 -16.99 28.02 -2.91
N HIS A 109 -17.94 28.79 -2.37
CA HIS A 109 -17.69 30.10 -1.75
C HIS A 109 -17.95 30.04 -0.23
N GLN A 110 -17.01 29.49 0.51
CA GLN A 110 -17.12 29.29 1.95
C GLN A 110 -16.29 30.34 2.68
N ALA A 111 -16.77 30.82 3.82
CA ALA A 111 -15.99 31.68 4.69
C ALA A 111 -16.19 31.30 6.16
N ALA A 112 -15.13 31.46 6.94
CA ALA A 112 -15.12 31.19 8.36
C ALA A 112 -14.46 32.33 9.12
N VAL A 113 -14.92 32.54 10.35
CA VAL A 113 -14.32 33.47 11.30
C VAL A 113 -14.34 32.86 12.69
N HIS A 114 -13.28 33.14 13.44
CA HIS A 114 -13.06 32.60 14.77
C HIS A 114 -12.88 33.74 15.76
N ILE A 115 -13.65 33.71 16.85
CA ILE A 115 -13.73 34.78 17.84
C ILE A 115 -13.38 34.24 19.23
N GLN A 116 -12.48 34.89 19.94
CA GLN A 116 -12.15 34.58 21.34
C GLN A 116 -12.23 35.85 22.17
N ASP A 117 -12.93 35.80 23.30
CA ASP A 117 -13.13 36.96 24.19
C ASP A 117 -13.65 38.23 23.49
N GLY A 118 -14.51 38.06 22.48
CA GLY A 118 -15.07 39.16 21.69
C GLY A 118 -14.13 39.73 20.62
N GLN A 119 -12.93 39.17 20.44
CA GLN A 119 -11.98 39.56 19.40
C GLN A 119 -11.91 38.53 18.28
N ILE A 120 -11.83 39.00 17.02
CA ILE A 120 -11.55 38.13 15.88
C ILE A 120 -10.09 37.69 15.94
N ILE A 121 -9.84 36.38 16.00
CA ILE A 121 -8.48 35.81 16.06
C ILE A 121 -8.01 35.28 14.71
N SER A 122 -8.95 34.90 13.84
CA SER A 122 -8.64 34.52 12.46
C SER A 122 -9.88 34.52 11.59
N TYR A 123 -9.66 34.63 10.28
CA TYR A 123 -10.67 34.42 9.26
C TYR A 123 -10.08 33.65 8.08
N SER A 124 -10.94 32.93 7.37
CA SER A 124 -10.63 32.31 6.09
C SER A 124 -11.79 32.45 5.11
N THR A 125 -11.47 32.38 3.82
CA THR A 125 -12.46 32.32 2.75
C THR A 125 -11.91 31.56 1.56
N SER A 126 -12.79 30.94 0.77
CA SER A 126 -12.46 30.35 -0.52
C SER A 126 -12.84 31.26 -1.69
N PHE A 127 -13.05 32.57 -1.45
CA PHE A 127 -13.40 33.59 -2.46
C PHE A 127 -13.14 35.04 -1.95
N GLY A 128 -12.88 36.00 -2.86
CA GLY A 128 -12.57 37.42 -2.52
C GLY A 128 -11.11 37.65 -2.05
N THR A 129 -10.47 38.82 -2.13
CA THR A 129 -10.98 40.21 -2.00
C THR A 129 -10.30 41.29 -2.88
N GLU A 130 -9.37 40.96 -3.78
CA GLU A 130 -8.88 41.93 -4.81
C GLU A 130 -8.75 41.34 -6.23
N SER A 131 -8.73 40.01 -6.36
CA SER A 131 -8.60 39.27 -7.64
C SER A 131 -9.90 38.66 -8.16
N HIS A 132 -10.99 38.75 -7.40
CA HIS A 132 -12.23 38.03 -7.70
C HIS A 132 -13.43 38.99 -7.66
N PHE A 133 -13.86 39.37 -8.87
CA PHE A 133 -15.10 40.05 -9.26
C PHE A 133 -15.63 41.09 -8.27
N ALA A 134 -15.53 42.36 -8.65
CA ALA A 134 -16.46 43.34 -8.11
C ALA A 134 -17.89 42.81 -8.31
N LYS A 135 -18.73 42.90 -7.29
CA LYS A 135 -20.15 42.48 -7.28
C LYS A 135 -20.94 42.83 -8.56
N SER A 136 -20.50 43.85 -9.30
CA SER A 136 -21.02 44.29 -10.59
C SER A 136 -20.75 43.35 -11.79
N GLU A 137 -19.89 42.33 -11.67
CA GLU A 137 -19.45 41.48 -12.80
C GLU A 137 -20.09 40.08 -12.82
N LEU A 138 -20.79 39.68 -11.76
CA LEU A 138 -21.53 38.42 -11.71
C LEU A 138 -22.93 38.63 -12.30
N SER A 139 -23.08 38.56 -13.62
CA SER A 139 -24.42 38.44 -14.22
C SER A 139 -24.93 37.02 -13.99
N VAL A 140 -25.80 36.82 -13.01
CA VAL A 140 -26.33 35.50 -12.67
C VAL A 140 -27.75 35.40 -13.19
N ALA A 141 -27.98 34.51 -14.15
CA ALA A 141 -29.31 34.18 -14.62
C ALA A 141 -30.18 33.70 -13.44
N GLU A 142 -31.49 34.00 -13.48
CA GLU A 142 -32.40 33.53 -12.45
C GLU A 142 -32.27 32.01 -12.25
N PRO A 143 -32.30 31.53 -10.99
CA PRO A 143 -32.18 30.10 -10.68
C PRO A 143 -33.42 29.34 -11.20
N LYS A 144 -33.37 28.87 -12.44
CA LYS A 144 -34.43 28.08 -13.08
C LYS A 144 -33.80 26.83 -13.67
N ALA A 145 -34.15 25.67 -13.11
CA ALA A 145 -33.76 24.38 -13.66
C ALA A 145 -34.64 24.05 -14.89
N LYS A 146 -34.03 23.80 -16.05
CA LYS A 146 -34.74 23.27 -17.23
C LYS A 146 -35.00 21.76 -17.15
N LEU A 147 -34.17 21.02 -16.43
CA LEU A 147 -34.30 19.58 -16.25
C LEU A 147 -34.78 19.24 -14.83
N THR A 148 -35.54 18.15 -14.71
CA THR A 148 -35.91 17.62 -13.38
C THR A 148 -34.73 16.90 -12.74
N PHE A 149 -34.74 16.79 -11.41
CA PHE A 149 -33.73 16.02 -10.68
C PHE A 149 -33.64 14.58 -11.21
N GLU A 150 -34.75 13.92 -11.48
CA GLU A 150 -34.79 12.53 -11.96
C GLU A 150 -34.09 12.37 -13.30
N GLN A 151 -34.24 13.35 -14.22
CA GLN A 151 -33.57 13.33 -15.53
C GLN A 151 -32.05 13.47 -15.38
N VAL A 152 -31.62 14.40 -14.53
CA VAL A 152 -30.19 14.65 -14.27
C VAL A 152 -29.57 13.48 -13.53
N ALA A 153 -30.20 13.02 -12.45
CA ALA A 153 -29.71 11.95 -11.60
C ALA A 153 -29.62 10.61 -12.36
N ASP A 154 -30.61 10.27 -13.20
CA ASP A 154 -30.56 9.09 -14.07
C ASP A 154 -29.39 9.17 -15.06
N THR A 155 -29.17 10.33 -15.67
CA THR A 155 -28.07 10.57 -16.62
C THR A 155 -26.72 10.36 -15.94
N ILE A 156 -26.47 11.01 -14.80
CA ILE A 156 -25.19 10.90 -14.09
C ILE A 156 -25.01 9.52 -13.46
N SER A 157 -26.07 8.93 -12.90
CA SER A 157 -26.05 7.58 -12.33
C SER A 157 -25.65 6.53 -13.36
N LYS A 158 -26.24 6.58 -14.57
CA LYS A 158 -25.88 5.69 -15.69
C LYS A 158 -24.46 5.94 -16.18
N ALA A 159 -24.07 7.20 -16.31
CA ALA A 159 -22.73 7.55 -16.77
C ALA A 159 -21.63 7.07 -15.81
N LYS A 160 -21.88 7.15 -14.49
CA LYS A 160 -20.92 6.71 -13.46
C LYS A 160 -21.10 5.25 -13.05
N GLY A 161 -22.14 4.56 -13.51
CA GLY A 161 -22.44 3.19 -13.10
C GLY A 161 -22.74 3.03 -11.60
N LEU A 162 -23.18 4.11 -10.93
CA LEU A 162 -23.43 4.14 -9.49
C LEU A 162 -24.86 4.58 -9.20
N PRO A 163 -25.59 3.89 -8.30
CA PRO A 163 -26.96 4.27 -7.98
C PRO A 163 -27.02 5.55 -7.16
N VAL A 164 -28.11 6.30 -7.31
CA VAL A 164 -28.39 7.51 -6.52
C VAL A 164 -28.60 7.11 -5.05
N TYR A 165 -27.89 7.78 -4.14
CA TYR A 165 -28.02 7.53 -2.71
C TYR A 165 -29.27 8.22 -2.16
N SER A 166 -30.32 7.42 -1.93
CA SER A 166 -31.66 7.93 -1.60
C SER A 166 -31.79 8.58 -0.22
N GLU A 167 -30.88 8.31 0.71
CA GLU A 167 -30.91 8.93 2.04
C GLU A 167 -30.37 10.37 2.02
N PHE A 168 -29.62 10.74 0.97
CA PHE A 168 -29.19 12.11 0.75
C PHE A 168 -30.25 12.87 -0.04
N LYS A 169 -30.88 13.86 0.58
CA LYS A 169 -31.80 14.75 -0.12
C LYS A 169 -31.02 15.68 -1.05
N HIS A 170 -31.36 15.69 -2.34
CA HIS A 170 -30.73 16.60 -3.28
C HIS A 170 -31.01 18.07 -2.93
N GLU A 171 -30.07 18.94 -3.29
CA GLU A 171 -30.14 20.38 -3.08
C GLU A 171 -29.84 21.10 -4.40
N LEU A 172 -30.30 22.34 -4.53
CA LEU A 172 -29.90 23.21 -5.63
C LEU A 172 -28.95 24.28 -5.09
N GLU A 173 -27.75 24.34 -5.67
CA GLU A 173 -26.69 25.26 -5.29
C GLU A 173 -26.03 25.80 -6.57
N TYR A 174 -25.41 26.97 -6.50
CA TYR A 174 -24.48 27.43 -7.53
C TYR A 174 -23.10 26.82 -7.31
N VAL A 175 -22.34 26.66 -8.39
CA VAL A 175 -20.92 26.26 -8.35
C VAL A 175 -20.16 27.19 -9.27
N GLN A 176 -19.13 27.86 -8.75
CA GLN A 176 -18.22 28.64 -9.60
C GLN A 176 -17.34 27.69 -10.42
N GLN A 177 -17.14 27.99 -11.69
CA GLN A 177 -16.23 27.27 -12.59
C GLN A 177 -14.94 28.09 -12.78
N ALA A 178 -13.92 27.46 -13.37
CA ALA A 178 -12.59 28.07 -13.52
C ALA A 178 -12.55 29.37 -14.35
N ASP A 179 -13.53 29.57 -15.23
CA ASP A 179 -13.70 30.80 -16.02
C ASP A 179 -14.46 31.91 -15.25
N GLY A 180 -14.81 31.66 -13.98
CA GLY A 180 -15.54 32.57 -13.12
C GLY A 180 -17.06 32.46 -13.21
N THR A 181 -17.61 31.64 -14.13
CA THR A 181 -19.05 31.48 -14.30
C THR A 181 -19.69 30.75 -13.12
N LEU A 182 -20.90 31.15 -12.72
CA LEU A 182 -21.70 30.46 -11.72
C LEU A 182 -22.75 29.58 -12.41
N VAL A 183 -22.64 28.27 -12.23
CA VAL A 183 -23.59 27.30 -12.80
C VAL A 183 -24.55 26.82 -11.72
N TYR A 184 -25.85 26.90 -11.99
CA TYR A 184 -26.89 26.40 -11.08
C TYR A 184 -27.03 24.88 -11.25
N ALA A 185 -26.87 24.12 -10.16
CA ALA A 185 -26.67 22.69 -10.23
C ALA A 185 -27.41 21.92 -9.13
N TYR A 186 -27.85 20.71 -9.48
CA TYR A 186 -28.28 19.72 -8.51
C TYR A 186 -27.06 19.12 -7.81
N LYS A 187 -27.02 19.27 -6.49
CA LYS A 187 -26.11 18.56 -5.59
C LYS A 187 -26.79 17.31 -5.07
N PHE A 188 -26.18 16.16 -5.31
CA PHE A 188 -26.66 14.87 -4.80
C PHE A 188 -25.50 13.89 -4.66
N GLN A 189 -25.79 12.70 -4.13
CA GLN A 189 -24.78 11.68 -3.90
C GLN A 189 -25.11 10.42 -4.70
N LEU A 190 -24.07 9.79 -5.25
CA LEU A 190 -24.13 8.44 -5.79
C LEU A 190 -23.34 7.53 -4.85
N ARG A 191 -23.92 6.38 -4.52
CA ARG A 191 -23.33 5.45 -3.55
C ARG A 191 -23.76 4.03 -3.84
N ASP A 192 -22.81 3.13 -3.97
CA ASP A 192 -23.11 1.71 -4.04
C ASP A 192 -23.46 1.12 -2.66
N LYS A 193 -24.11 -0.03 -2.64
CA LYS A 193 -24.59 -0.66 -1.39
C LYS A 193 -23.45 -0.95 -0.40
N ASP A 194 -22.28 -1.30 -0.92
CA ASP A 194 -21.12 -1.71 -0.14
C ASP A 194 -20.21 -0.53 0.26
N VAL A 195 -20.54 0.71 -0.17
CA VAL A 195 -19.75 1.93 0.07
C VAL A 195 -18.33 1.86 -0.49
N ILE A 196 -18.15 1.13 -1.59
CA ILE A 196 -16.91 1.10 -2.36
C ILE A 196 -16.70 2.44 -3.04
N SER A 197 -17.78 3.00 -3.59
CA SER A 197 -17.77 4.27 -4.28
C SER A 197 -18.87 5.13 -3.68
N TRP A 198 -18.47 6.28 -3.15
CA TRP A 198 -19.40 7.24 -2.60
C TRP A 198 -18.97 8.62 -3.04
N ILE A 199 -19.66 9.16 -4.04
CA ILE A 199 -19.31 10.46 -4.62
C ILE A 199 -20.45 11.44 -4.38
N GLN A 200 -20.11 12.68 -4.05
CA GLN A 200 -21.02 13.81 -4.19
C GLN A 200 -20.79 14.47 -5.52
N VAL A 201 -21.87 14.77 -6.22
CA VAL A 201 -21.84 15.36 -7.56
C VAL A 201 -22.65 16.64 -7.58
N TRP A 202 -22.21 17.59 -8.41
CA TRP A 202 -22.98 18.73 -8.85
C TRP A 202 -23.15 18.62 -10.36
N ALA A 203 -24.38 18.56 -10.81
CA ALA A 203 -24.72 18.51 -12.22
C ALA A 203 -25.58 19.72 -12.60
N ASP A 204 -25.20 20.37 -13.69
CA ASP A 204 -25.88 21.54 -14.26
C ASP A 204 -27.37 21.24 -14.43
N ALA A 205 -28.22 22.07 -13.81
CA ALA A 205 -29.66 21.90 -13.77
C ALA A 205 -30.35 22.15 -15.13
N ASP A 206 -29.64 22.75 -16.09
CA ASP A 206 -30.15 23.02 -17.43
C ASP A 206 -29.71 21.97 -18.45
N THR A 207 -28.47 21.50 -18.35
CA THR A 207 -27.86 20.61 -19.35
C THR A 207 -27.72 19.17 -18.89
N GLY A 208 -27.76 18.92 -17.58
CA GLY A 208 -27.50 17.62 -16.97
C GLY A 208 -26.01 17.24 -16.96
N LYS A 209 -25.11 18.16 -17.32
CA LYS A 209 -23.67 17.93 -17.36
C LYS A 209 -23.10 17.87 -15.94
N LEU A 210 -22.22 16.90 -15.67
CA LEU A 210 -21.43 16.87 -14.44
C LEU A 210 -20.41 18.01 -14.46
N ILE A 211 -20.49 18.93 -13.50
CA ILE A 211 -19.63 20.13 -13.42
C ILE A 211 -18.68 20.11 -12.22
N GLN A 212 -19.03 19.34 -11.18
CA GLN A 212 -18.16 19.12 -10.03
C GLN A 212 -18.46 17.77 -9.39
N ALA A 213 -17.45 17.10 -8.85
CA ALA A 213 -17.58 15.91 -8.03
C ALA A 213 -16.53 15.89 -6.93
N VAL A 214 -16.88 15.29 -5.79
CA VAL A 214 -15.98 14.98 -4.69
C VAL A 214 -16.16 13.51 -4.36
N ASP A 215 -15.06 12.77 -4.36
CA ASP A 215 -15.05 11.38 -3.92
C ASP A 215 -14.85 11.30 -2.41
N PHE A 216 -15.76 10.61 -1.73
CA PHE A 216 -15.68 10.35 -0.29
C PHE A 216 -15.03 8.99 0.02
N ALA A 217 -14.77 8.16 -0.99
CA ALA A 217 -14.24 6.81 -0.84
C ALA A 217 -12.98 6.61 -1.71
N HIS A 218 -11.79 6.89 -1.15
CA HIS A 218 -10.53 6.41 -1.72
C HIS A 218 -10.33 4.93 -1.37
N ARG A 219 -10.96 4.04 -2.14
CA ARG A 219 -10.90 2.59 -1.91
C ARG A 219 -10.31 1.86 -3.12
N ALA A 220 -9.20 1.16 -2.90
CA ALA A 220 -8.53 0.44 -3.97
C ALA A 220 -9.20 -0.92 -4.19
N THR A 221 -9.45 -1.28 -5.45
CA THR A 221 -9.95 -2.61 -5.83
C THR A 221 -9.00 -3.26 -6.81
N TYR A 222 -8.52 -4.46 -6.51
CA TYR A 222 -7.62 -5.23 -7.35
C TYR A 222 -8.32 -6.47 -7.86
N LYS A 223 -8.37 -6.65 -9.18
CA LYS A 223 -8.74 -7.94 -9.76
C LYS A 223 -7.49 -8.82 -9.84
N ALA A 224 -7.30 -9.60 -8.78
CA ALA A 224 -6.13 -10.44 -8.52
C ALA A 224 -6.56 -11.82 -7.99
N ILE A 225 -5.61 -12.73 -7.81
CA ILE A 225 -5.85 -14.08 -7.30
C ILE A 225 -5.76 -14.02 -5.77
N SER A 226 -6.88 -14.30 -5.09
CA SER A 226 -6.89 -14.41 -3.63
C SER A 226 -5.95 -15.53 -3.17
N PRO A 227 -5.30 -15.41 -1.99
CA PRO A 227 -4.57 -16.51 -1.37
C PRO A 227 -5.38 -17.82 -1.26
N ASP A 228 -6.71 -17.73 -1.22
CA ASP A 228 -7.60 -18.89 -1.23
C ASP A 228 -7.61 -19.66 -2.57
N ASN A 229 -7.28 -19.01 -3.68
CA ASN A 229 -7.42 -19.56 -5.03
C ASN A 229 -6.07 -19.99 -5.64
N ILE A 230 -4.93 -19.56 -5.09
CA ILE A 230 -3.55 -19.93 -5.47
C ILE A 230 -3.15 -19.57 -6.92
N ASN A 231 -3.95 -19.90 -7.95
CA ASN A 231 -3.66 -19.69 -9.36
C ASN A 231 -4.95 -19.54 -10.23
N PRO A 232 -4.84 -19.20 -11.54
CA PRO A 232 -5.99 -19.01 -12.41
C PRO A 232 -6.90 -20.24 -12.60
N ASN A 233 -6.36 -21.46 -12.41
CA ASN A 233 -7.10 -22.71 -12.61
C ASN A 233 -7.84 -23.16 -11.34
N GLU A 234 -7.49 -22.61 -10.18
CA GLU A 234 -7.96 -23.07 -8.86
C GLU A 234 -8.80 -22.02 -8.13
N GLY A 235 -9.79 -21.45 -8.81
CA GLY A 235 -10.71 -20.43 -8.25
C GLY A 235 -10.51 -19.04 -8.84
N GLY A 236 -9.39 -18.82 -9.54
CA GLY A 236 -9.20 -17.70 -10.45
C GLY A 236 -9.14 -16.32 -9.79
N PHE A 237 -9.33 -15.29 -10.62
CA PHE A 237 -9.28 -13.90 -10.22
C PHE A 237 -10.57 -13.48 -9.50
N THR A 238 -10.40 -12.70 -8.43
CA THR A 238 -11.47 -12.11 -7.62
C THR A 238 -11.28 -10.60 -7.50
N ASN A 239 -12.36 -9.85 -7.31
CA ASN A 239 -12.27 -8.43 -6.98
C ASN A 239 -11.99 -8.30 -5.47
N ILE A 240 -10.75 -7.98 -5.14
CA ILE A 240 -10.29 -7.80 -3.76
C ILE A 240 -10.34 -6.30 -3.44
N LYS A 241 -11.14 -5.94 -2.46
CA LYS A 241 -11.42 -4.55 -2.07
C LYS A 241 -10.63 -4.20 -0.81
N ASP A 242 -10.00 -3.03 -0.81
CA ASP A 242 -9.27 -2.47 0.33
C ASP A 242 -8.32 -3.46 1.03
N PRO A 243 -7.45 -4.19 0.29
CA PRO A 243 -6.60 -5.19 0.92
C PRO A 243 -5.49 -4.61 1.80
N GLU A 244 -5.23 -3.31 1.68
CA GLU A 244 -4.15 -2.62 2.37
C GLU A 244 -4.34 -2.61 3.88
N TYR A 245 -3.30 -3.01 4.62
CA TYR A 245 -3.32 -2.94 6.08
C TYR A 245 -2.63 -1.66 6.56
N LYS A 246 -3.43 -0.64 6.90
CA LYS A 246 -2.92 0.70 7.26
C LYS A 246 -1.80 0.73 8.32
N PRO A 247 -1.77 -0.14 9.35
CA PRO A 247 -0.64 -0.16 10.29
C PRO A 247 0.72 -0.51 9.64
N SER A 248 0.73 -1.29 8.55
CA SER A 248 1.94 -1.62 7.79
C SER A 248 2.15 -0.64 6.62
N SER A 249 1.06 -0.22 5.98
CA SER A 249 1.04 0.67 4.82
C SER A 249 0.21 1.92 5.10
N PRO A 250 0.73 2.91 5.87
CA PRO A 250 -0.05 4.06 6.34
C PRO A 250 -0.56 4.94 5.19
N ASN A 251 0.19 5.02 4.09
CA ASN A 251 -0.18 5.77 2.89
C ASN A 251 -0.93 4.92 1.84
N GLY A 252 -1.27 3.67 2.19
CA GLY A 252 -1.76 2.69 1.23
C GLY A 252 -0.65 2.11 0.35
N TRP A 253 -1.03 1.36 -0.68
CA TRP A 253 -0.07 0.69 -1.57
C TRP A 253 0.28 1.52 -2.80
N THR A 254 -0.62 2.39 -3.25
CA THR A 254 -0.49 3.19 -4.49
C THR A 254 -1.36 4.45 -4.42
N ASP A 255 -1.12 5.41 -5.32
CA ASP A 255 -2.02 6.55 -5.56
C ASP A 255 -3.29 6.17 -6.34
N GLY A 256 -3.41 4.91 -6.76
CA GLY A 256 -4.57 4.36 -7.48
C GLY A 256 -4.43 4.37 -9.00
N THR A 257 -3.31 4.85 -9.55
CA THR A 257 -3.10 4.97 -11.00
C THR A 257 -2.20 3.88 -11.57
N THR A 258 -1.23 3.41 -10.80
CA THR A 258 -0.25 2.40 -11.27
C THR A 258 0.11 1.39 -10.19
N THR A 259 0.67 0.25 -10.60
CA THR A 259 1.20 -0.81 -9.72
C THR A 259 2.57 -0.45 -9.14
N GLN A 260 2.67 0.74 -8.56
CA GLN A 260 3.86 1.29 -7.92
C GLN A 260 3.47 2.00 -6.62
N GLY A 261 4.37 1.97 -5.64
CA GLY A 261 4.20 2.73 -4.41
C GLY A 261 5.30 2.47 -3.40
N ASN A 262 4.98 2.57 -2.11
CA ASN A 262 6.00 2.58 -1.06
C ASN A 262 6.73 1.25 -0.92
N ASN A 263 6.02 0.13 -1.08
CA ASN A 263 6.55 -1.20 -0.73
C ASN A 263 7.04 -1.97 -1.98
N VAL A 264 6.37 -1.77 -3.12
CA VAL A 264 6.53 -2.58 -4.33
C VAL A 264 6.36 -1.73 -5.59
N ASN A 265 7.19 -2.02 -6.60
CA ASN A 265 7.07 -1.52 -7.97
C ASN A 265 7.02 -2.71 -8.95
N ALA A 266 5.84 -3.02 -9.50
CA ALA A 266 5.68 -4.08 -10.50
C ALA A 266 5.76 -3.51 -11.92
N LEU A 267 6.85 -3.83 -12.63
CA LEU A 267 7.23 -3.18 -13.88
C LEU A 267 7.51 -4.20 -14.99
N ASP A 268 7.07 -3.91 -16.21
CA ASP A 268 7.58 -4.55 -17.42
C ASP A 268 8.93 -3.91 -17.80
N LEU A 269 10.03 -4.57 -17.42
CA LEU A 269 11.38 -4.10 -17.68
C LEU A 269 11.87 -4.38 -19.11
N ARG A 270 11.05 -5.03 -19.95
CA ARG A 270 11.36 -5.21 -21.39
C ARG A 270 11.13 -3.92 -22.18
N LYS A 271 10.55 -2.90 -21.55
CA LYS A 271 10.28 -1.58 -22.10
C LYS A 271 11.26 -0.55 -21.56
N ASP A 272 11.57 0.45 -22.38
CA ASP A 272 12.38 1.60 -22.00
C ASP A 272 11.62 2.90 -22.39
N PRO A 273 11.13 3.67 -21.40
CA PRO A 273 11.22 3.43 -19.96
C PRO A 273 10.38 2.21 -19.50
N PRO A 274 10.68 1.63 -18.32
CA PRO A 274 9.87 0.58 -17.70
C PRO A 274 8.40 0.97 -17.57
N VAL A 275 7.48 0.02 -17.78
CA VAL A 275 6.03 0.27 -17.79
C VAL A 275 5.34 -0.46 -16.65
N PRO A 276 4.64 0.23 -15.73
CA PRO A 276 3.83 -0.41 -14.70
C PRO A 276 2.49 -0.89 -15.27
N GLY A 277 1.83 -1.81 -14.56
CA GLY A 277 0.39 -2.03 -14.75
C GLY A 277 -0.42 -0.81 -14.29
N THR A 278 -1.58 -0.57 -14.91
CA THR A 278 -2.40 0.63 -14.70
C THR A 278 -3.70 0.36 -13.95
N GLY A 279 -4.23 1.39 -13.29
CA GLY A 279 -5.55 1.44 -12.67
C GLY A 279 -6.24 2.78 -12.98
N VAL A 280 -7.54 2.85 -12.75
CA VAL A 280 -8.34 4.08 -12.90
C VAL A 280 -9.06 4.32 -11.58
N ASP A 281 -8.79 5.46 -10.94
CA ASP A 281 -9.40 5.87 -9.67
C ASP A 281 -9.36 4.77 -8.60
N GLY A 282 -8.20 4.10 -8.44
CA GLY A 282 -8.02 3.02 -7.46
C GLY A 282 -8.55 1.65 -7.91
N VAL A 283 -9.18 1.56 -9.09
CA VAL A 283 -9.70 0.29 -9.62
C VAL A 283 -8.72 -0.30 -10.65
N PHE A 284 -8.09 -1.41 -10.26
CA PHE A 284 -7.20 -2.22 -11.09
C PHE A 284 -7.96 -3.42 -11.66
N ASN A 285 -8.85 -3.15 -12.62
CA ASN A 285 -9.63 -4.18 -13.28
C ASN A 285 -8.83 -4.83 -14.42
N THR A 286 -8.50 -6.10 -14.26
CA THR A 286 -7.70 -6.85 -15.24
C THR A 286 -8.56 -7.84 -16.02
N LYS A 287 -8.12 -8.11 -17.25
CA LYS A 287 -8.62 -9.23 -18.05
C LYS A 287 -7.54 -10.29 -18.10
N PHE A 288 -7.94 -11.55 -18.19
CA PHE A 288 -7.01 -12.66 -18.35
C PHE A 288 -7.50 -13.55 -19.47
N ASN A 289 -6.64 -13.80 -20.46
CA ASN A 289 -6.91 -14.68 -21.58
C ASN A 289 -6.01 -15.91 -21.49
N SER A 290 -6.55 -17.00 -20.96
CA SER A 290 -5.84 -18.27 -20.77
C SER A 290 -5.42 -18.96 -22.07
N THR A 291 -5.88 -18.47 -23.22
CA THR A 291 -5.54 -19.02 -24.55
C THR A 291 -4.53 -18.17 -25.31
N ALA A 292 -4.19 -16.99 -24.80
CA ALA A 292 -3.18 -16.12 -25.37
C ALA A 292 -1.80 -16.32 -24.73
N ASP A 293 -0.75 -15.86 -25.41
CA ASP A 293 0.61 -15.89 -24.89
C ASP A 293 0.75 -15.03 -23.63
N VAL A 294 1.79 -15.31 -22.83
CA VAL A 294 2.11 -14.53 -21.63
C VAL A 294 2.40 -13.06 -21.92
N THR A 295 2.80 -12.73 -23.15
CA THR A 295 3.08 -11.36 -23.58
C THR A 295 1.84 -10.59 -24.06
N ASP A 296 0.68 -11.23 -24.13
CA ASP A 296 -0.58 -10.56 -24.44
C ASP A 296 -0.84 -9.39 -23.46
N PRO A 297 -1.30 -8.22 -23.94
CA PRO A 297 -1.48 -7.05 -23.07
C PRO A 297 -2.40 -7.28 -21.87
N ASP A 298 -3.48 -8.04 -22.03
CA ASP A 298 -4.39 -8.35 -20.92
C ASP A 298 -3.67 -9.24 -19.90
N ASN A 299 -2.93 -10.26 -20.36
CA ASN A 299 -2.16 -11.15 -19.49
C ASN A 299 -1.00 -10.45 -18.76
N MET A 300 -0.30 -9.53 -19.42
CA MET A 300 0.75 -8.71 -18.81
C MET A 300 0.15 -7.81 -17.72
N GLN A 301 -0.98 -7.14 -18.00
CA GLN A 301 -1.68 -6.33 -17.01
C GLN A 301 -2.17 -7.17 -15.82
N ALA A 302 -2.74 -8.35 -16.07
CA ALA A 302 -3.16 -9.28 -15.02
C ALA A 302 -1.99 -9.73 -14.13
N ALA A 303 -0.85 -10.07 -14.75
CA ALA A 303 0.36 -10.44 -14.02
C ALA A 303 0.91 -9.27 -13.17
N SER A 304 0.98 -8.05 -13.72
CA SER A 304 1.43 -6.86 -12.98
C SER A 304 0.58 -6.61 -11.74
N VAL A 305 -0.75 -6.62 -11.88
CA VAL A 305 -1.68 -6.39 -10.77
C VAL A 305 -1.62 -7.51 -9.75
N ASN A 306 -1.51 -8.78 -10.18
CA ASN A 306 -1.41 -9.90 -9.26
C ASN A 306 -0.10 -9.86 -8.45
N LEU A 307 1.03 -9.62 -9.11
CA LEU A 307 2.34 -9.50 -8.47
C LEU A 307 2.36 -8.36 -7.45
N PHE A 308 1.83 -7.20 -7.84
CA PHE A 308 1.71 -6.05 -6.95
C PHE A 308 0.85 -6.35 -5.73
N TYR A 309 -0.31 -6.99 -5.93
CA TYR A 309 -1.20 -7.39 -4.85
C TYR A 309 -0.55 -8.38 -3.88
N VAL A 310 0.00 -9.49 -4.38
CA VAL A 310 0.56 -10.56 -3.54
C VAL A 310 1.82 -10.09 -2.78
N ALA A 311 2.68 -9.30 -3.42
CA ALA A 311 3.88 -8.79 -2.78
C ALA A 311 3.55 -7.76 -1.68
N ASN A 312 2.57 -6.87 -1.90
CA ASN A 312 2.13 -5.95 -0.85
C ASN A 312 1.40 -6.68 0.30
N LEU A 313 0.62 -7.72 0.01
CA LEU A 313 0.03 -8.60 1.02
C LEU A 313 1.12 -9.20 1.92
N MET A 314 2.17 -9.73 1.30
CA MET A 314 3.31 -10.31 2.02
C MET A 314 4.06 -9.29 2.87
N HIS A 315 4.31 -8.09 2.32
CA HIS A 315 4.86 -6.96 3.08
C HIS A 315 3.99 -6.66 4.31
N ASP A 316 2.70 -6.42 4.10
CA ASP A 316 1.81 -5.97 5.17
C ASP A 316 1.65 -7.01 6.28
N ILE A 317 1.56 -8.30 5.93
CA ILE A 317 1.52 -9.40 6.90
C ILE A 317 2.83 -9.42 7.68
N THR A 318 3.98 -9.54 7.02
CA THR A 318 5.27 -9.79 7.69
C THR A 318 5.77 -8.60 8.51
N TYR A 319 5.36 -7.38 8.14
CA TYR A 319 5.54 -6.17 8.95
C TYR A 319 4.99 -6.36 10.38
N GLN A 320 3.80 -6.95 10.52
CA GLN A 320 3.18 -7.18 11.83
C GLN A 320 3.96 -8.17 12.71
N TYR A 321 4.73 -9.06 12.10
CA TYR A 321 5.58 -10.04 12.79
C TYR A 321 7.01 -9.52 13.06
N GLY A 322 7.30 -8.27 12.70
CA GLY A 322 8.55 -7.60 13.02
C GLY A 322 9.52 -7.43 11.85
N PHE A 323 9.15 -7.82 10.62
CA PHE A 323 9.91 -7.42 9.43
C PHE A 323 9.52 -5.99 9.03
N ASN A 324 9.94 -5.04 9.87
CA ASN A 324 9.65 -3.62 9.76
C ASN A 324 10.89 -2.83 9.30
N GLU A 325 10.79 -1.50 9.28
CA GLU A 325 11.82 -0.60 8.78
C GLU A 325 13.18 -0.84 9.45
N ALA A 326 13.23 -0.88 10.77
CA ALA A 326 14.47 -1.11 11.52
C ALA A 326 15.06 -2.51 11.33
N ALA A 327 14.24 -3.49 10.95
CA ALA A 327 14.67 -4.84 10.61
C ALA A 327 15.09 -5.00 9.13
N GLY A 328 15.10 -3.91 8.37
CA GLY A 328 15.46 -3.84 6.96
C GLY A 328 14.42 -4.48 6.06
N ASN A 329 13.15 -4.09 6.23
CA ASN A 329 12.11 -4.38 5.25
C ASN A 329 12.32 -3.59 3.94
N PHE A 330 11.44 -3.79 2.96
CA PHE A 330 11.55 -3.14 1.66
C PHE A 330 10.54 -1.99 1.54
N GLN A 331 10.99 -0.75 1.74
CA GLN A 331 10.17 0.46 1.66
C GLN A 331 10.94 1.65 1.07
N ASN A 332 10.28 2.48 0.27
CA ASN A 332 10.88 3.72 -0.23
C ASN A 332 11.01 4.76 0.89
N ASP A 333 9.92 5.00 1.63
CA ASP A 333 9.88 5.84 2.81
C ASP A 333 9.67 4.98 4.06
N ASN A 334 10.58 5.13 5.03
CA ASN A 334 10.56 4.44 6.32
C ASN A 334 9.87 5.26 7.43
N PHE A 335 9.30 6.42 7.09
CA PHE A 335 8.54 7.27 8.01
C PHE A 335 9.32 7.69 9.27
N GLY A 336 10.66 7.75 9.16
CA GLY A 336 11.55 8.04 10.29
C GLY A 336 11.61 6.94 11.36
N LYS A 337 11.19 5.70 11.07
CA LYS A 337 11.15 4.57 12.03
C LYS A 337 12.44 3.74 12.10
N GLY A 338 13.47 4.10 11.34
CA GLY A 338 14.76 3.41 11.28
C GLY A 338 14.99 2.66 9.96
N GLY A 339 16.07 1.89 9.89
CA GLY A 339 16.51 1.23 8.65
C GLY A 339 16.97 2.20 7.56
N GLU A 340 17.34 1.65 6.42
CA GLU A 340 17.72 2.40 5.21
C GLU A 340 16.62 2.23 4.15
N GLY A 341 15.89 3.30 3.83
CA GLY A 341 14.81 3.28 2.82
C GLY A 341 15.33 3.40 1.38
N ASN A 342 14.42 3.76 0.46
CA ASN A 342 14.62 3.74 -1.00
C ASN A 342 14.84 2.34 -1.58
N ASP A 343 14.24 1.34 -0.96
CA ASP A 343 14.49 -0.06 -1.29
C ASP A 343 13.23 -0.91 -1.50
N ALA A 344 12.13 -0.27 -1.91
CA ALA A 344 10.94 -0.97 -2.35
C ALA A 344 11.27 -2.10 -3.34
N VAL A 345 10.57 -3.23 -3.21
CA VAL A 345 10.79 -4.37 -4.10
C VAL A 345 10.47 -3.98 -5.53
N THR A 346 11.43 -4.12 -6.43
CA THR A 346 11.20 -4.04 -7.87
C THR A 346 10.88 -5.44 -8.39
N ILE A 347 9.74 -5.59 -9.06
CA ILE A 347 9.33 -6.85 -9.67
C ILE A 347 9.36 -6.69 -11.19
N ASN A 348 10.20 -7.46 -11.87
CA ASN A 348 10.11 -7.62 -13.31
C ASN A 348 8.98 -8.60 -13.66
N VAL A 349 7.87 -8.07 -14.18
CA VAL A 349 6.62 -8.80 -14.43
C VAL A 349 6.79 -9.94 -15.42
N LEU A 350 7.67 -9.76 -16.39
CA LEU A 350 8.07 -10.82 -17.30
C LEU A 350 9.49 -10.57 -17.79
N ASP A 351 10.39 -11.46 -17.40
CA ASP A 351 11.74 -11.51 -17.88
C ASP A 351 11.86 -12.58 -18.98
N ASP A 352 12.32 -12.19 -20.16
CA ASP A 352 12.48 -13.07 -21.32
C ASP A 352 13.93 -13.52 -21.54
N SER A 353 14.85 -13.17 -20.64
CA SER A 353 16.24 -13.64 -20.71
C SER A 353 16.41 -15.11 -20.31
N SER A 354 15.39 -15.71 -19.67
CA SER A 354 15.37 -17.12 -19.29
C SER A 354 13.93 -17.67 -19.23
N THR A 355 13.80 -18.96 -18.93
CA THR A 355 12.51 -19.64 -18.80
C THR A 355 12.54 -20.64 -17.65
N GLY A 356 11.35 -21.05 -17.18
CA GLY A 356 11.19 -22.14 -16.22
C GLY A 356 11.69 -21.84 -14.81
N ASN A 357 11.72 -20.57 -14.40
CA ASN A 357 12.15 -20.18 -13.06
C ASN A 357 11.47 -18.89 -12.56
N ALA A 358 11.77 -18.53 -11.32
CA ALA A 358 11.69 -17.18 -10.78
C ALA A 358 12.88 -17.01 -9.82
N PHE A 359 13.28 -15.78 -9.49
CA PHE A 359 14.23 -15.57 -8.39
C PHE A 359 14.08 -14.18 -7.76
N PHE A 360 14.57 -14.07 -6.53
CA PHE A 360 14.67 -12.81 -5.80
C PHE A 360 16.13 -12.49 -5.45
N GLN A 361 16.63 -11.36 -5.93
CA GLN A 361 17.93 -10.82 -5.53
C GLN A 361 17.75 -9.91 -4.32
N THR A 362 18.44 -10.24 -3.24
CA THR A 362 18.37 -9.50 -1.98
C THR A 362 19.70 -8.80 -1.69
N PRO A 363 19.89 -7.55 -2.13
CA PRO A 363 21.00 -6.74 -1.62
C PRO A 363 20.74 -6.33 -0.16
N ALA A 364 21.74 -5.71 0.46
CA ALA A 364 21.62 -5.14 1.80
C ALA A 364 20.52 -4.06 1.86
N ASP A 365 20.11 -3.71 3.08
CA ASP A 365 19.19 -2.61 3.37
C ASP A 365 19.53 -1.32 2.63
N GLY A 366 18.52 -0.59 2.19
CA GLY A 366 18.69 0.64 1.39
C GLY A 366 18.96 0.40 -0.10
N GLN A 367 18.92 -0.85 -0.57
CA GLN A 367 18.96 -1.19 -1.99
C GLN A 367 17.74 -2.04 -2.37
N PRO A 368 17.02 -1.69 -3.45
CA PRO A 368 15.83 -2.43 -3.87
C PRO A 368 16.08 -3.94 -4.05
N GLY A 369 15.22 -4.75 -3.43
CA GLY A 369 15.11 -6.17 -3.81
C GLY A 369 14.61 -6.29 -5.24
N LEU A 370 15.16 -7.24 -6.01
CA LEU A 370 14.77 -7.47 -7.41
C LEU A 370 14.19 -8.86 -7.58
N MET A 371 12.87 -8.93 -7.74
CA MET A 371 12.14 -10.16 -8.08
C MET A 371 12.01 -10.26 -9.61
N ARG A 372 12.40 -11.39 -10.19
CA ARG A 372 12.34 -11.62 -11.65
C ARG A 372 11.45 -12.82 -11.95
N MET A 373 10.36 -12.57 -12.67
CA MET A 373 9.40 -13.60 -13.05
C MET A 373 9.68 -14.08 -14.47
N PHE A 374 10.02 -15.36 -14.66
CA PHE A 374 10.19 -15.92 -15.99
C PHE A 374 8.95 -16.67 -16.45
N ARG A 375 8.79 -16.79 -17.77
CA ARG A 375 7.77 -17.67 -18.36
C ARG A 375 8.13 -19.14 -18.14
N PHE A 376 7.13 -19.96 -17.87
CA PHE A 376 7.23 -21.41 -17.83
C PHE A 376 6.70 -22.03 -19.12
N ILE A 377 7.45 -23.01 -19.65
CA ILE A 377 7.21 -23.67 -20.95
C ILE A 377 6.64 -25.08 -20.82
N SER A 378 6.04 -25.38 -19.67
CA SER A 378 5.41 -26.67 -19.33
C SER A 378 3.99 -26.83 -19.88
N ALA A 379 3.42 -25.76 -20.44
CA ALA A 379 2.08 -25.69 -21.00
C ALA A 379 2.08 -24.85 -22.28
N GLU A 380 1.06 -25.07 -23.12
CA GLU A 380 0.75 -24.23 -24.28
C GLU A 380 -0.67 -23.65 -24.13
N PRO A 381 -0.84 -22.31 -24.09
CA PRO A 381 0.21 -21.29 -24.08
C PRO A 381 1.08 -21.36 -22.80
N ASN A 382 2.29 -20.78 -22.88
CA ASN A 382 3.21 -20.65 -21.75
C ASN A 382 2.54 -19.96 -20.55
N ARG A 383 3.06 -20.19 -19.34
CA ARG A 383 2.51 -19.63 -18.11
C ARG A 383 3.42 -18.57 -17.50
N ASN A 384 2.86 -17.45 -17.06
CA ASN A 384 3.60 -16.46 -16.29
C ASN A 384 3.63 -16.90 -14.82
N SER A 385 4.82 -17.01 -14.24
CA SER A 385 5.01 -17.40 -12.83
C SER A 385 4.40 -16.41 -11.84
N GLY A 386 4.22 -15.14 -12.22
CA GLY A 386 3.54 -14.13 -11.42
C GLY A 386 2.04 -14.35 -11.22
N LEU A 387 1.45 -15.36 -11.88
CA LEU A 387 0.06 -15.78 -11.65
C LEU A 387 -0.04 -17.01 -10.73
N ASP A 388 1.08 -17.54 -10.23
CA ASP A 388 1.10 -18.58 -9.20
C ASP A 388 1.44 -17.94 -7.85
N THR A 389 0.42 -17.76 -7.00
CA THR A 389 0.53 -17.02 -5.73
C THR A 389 1.61 -17.61 -4.83
N GLN A 390 1.76 -18.93 -4.82
CA GLN A 390 2.79 -19.60 -4.01
C GLN A 390 4.21 -19.29 -4.49
N VAL A 391 4.42 -19.14 -5.80
CA VAL A 391 5.71 -18.74 -6.35
C VAL A 391 6.04 -17.29 -5.95
N VAL A 392 5.09 -16.37 -6.07
CA VAL A 392 5.32 -14.96 -5.69
C VAL A 392 5.66 -14.82 -4.19
N LEU A 393 4.94 -15.54 -3.34
CA LEU A 393 5.20 -15.58 -1.89
C LEU A 393 6.55 -16.22 -1.57
N HIS A 394 6.92 -17.29 -2.28
CA HIS A 394 8.23 -17.93 -2.16
C HIS A 394 9.36 -16.95 -2.49
N GLU A 395 9.27 -16.26 -3.62
CA GLU A 395 10.31 -15.29 -4.01
C GLU A 395 10.45 -14.16 -2.99
N TYR A 396 9.34 -13.61 -2.48
CA TYR A 396 9.41 -12.59 -1.43
C TYR A 396 10.00 -13.17 -0.13
N GLY A 397 9.73 -14.44 0.17
CA GLY A 397 10.32 -15.20 1.28
C GLY A 397 11.84 -15.16 1.30
N HIS A 398 12.49 -15.22 0.13
CA HIS A 398 13.94 -15.05 0.02
C HIS A 398 14.39 -13.66 0.46
N GLY A 399 13.64 -12.61 0.11
CA GLY A 399 13.91 -11.24 0.55
C GLY A 399 13.93 -11.13 2.07
N ILE A 400 12.90 -11.67 2.73
CA ILE A 400 12.76 -11.63 4.19
C ILE A 400 13.88 -12.41 4.87
N SER A 401 14.11 -13.66 4.46
CA SER A 401 15.08 -14.54 5.13
C SER A 401 16.50 -14.01 5.00
N ASN A 402 16.88 -13.46 3.83
CA ASN A 402 18.20 -12.87 3.60
C ASN A 402 18.39 -11.55 4.35
N ARG A 403 17.39 -10.66 4.43
CA ARG A 403 17.49 -9.40 5.19
C ARG A 403 17.62 -9.66 6.69
N LEU A 404 16.87 -10.62 7.23
CA LEU A 404 16.89 -10.90 8.67
C LEU A 404 18.14 -11.67 9.12
N THR A 405 18.60 -12.65 8.33
CA THR A 405 19.69 -13.54 8.75
C THR A 405 21.05 -12.84 8.73
N GLY A 406 21.69 -12.71 9.90
CA GLY A 406 22.94 -11.96 10.04
C GLY A 406 22.76 -10.45 10.05
N GLY A 407 21.51 -9.98 10.07
CA GLY A 407 21.13 -8.56 10.13
C GLY A 407 21.10 -7.86 8.76
N PRO A 408 20.34 -6.75 8.65
CA PRO A 408 19.92 -6.16 7.37
C PRO A 408 21.04 -5.56 6.51
N ALA A 409 22.19 -5.23 7.12
CA ALA A 409 23.38 -4.76 6.42
C ALA A 409 24.25 -5.89 5.81
N THR A 410 23.98 -7.15 6.17
CA THR A 410 24.79 -8.30 5.78
C THR A 410 24.21 -8.97 4.54
N ILE A 411 25.09 -9.48 3.66
CA ILE A 411 24.68 -10.20 2.45
C ILE A 411 25.24 -11.63 2.43
N GLY A 412 24.52 -12.54 1.77
CA GLY A 412 25.02 -13.86 1.44
C GLY A 412 25.01 -14.87 2.60
N CYS A 413 24.32 -14.58 3.71
CA CYS A 413 24.21 -15.49 4.86
C CYS A 413 23.40 -16.76 4.59
N LEU A 414 22.69 -16.85 3.45
CA LEU A 414 21.86 -17.98 3.07
C LEU A 414 22.10 -18.42 1.61
N PHE A 415 23.37 -18.49 1.19
CA PHE A 415 23.71 -18.60 -0.23
C PHE A 415 23.86 -20.05 -0.76
N LYS A 416 24.59 -20.93 -0.05
CA LYS A 416 24.94 -22.27 -0.56
C LYS A 416 24.92 -23.33 0.54
N GLY A 417 24.80 -24.59 0.13
CA GLY A 417 24.76 -25.73 1.06
C GLY A 417 23.51 -25.69 1.93
N GLU A 418 23.68 -26.10 3.19
CA GLU A 418 22.61 -26.13 4.20
C GLU A 418 21.95 -24.73 4.42
N PRO A 419 22.68 -23.60 4.53
CA PRO A 419 22.07 -22.26 4.53
C PRO A 419 21.21 -21.96 3.29
N GLY A 420 21.69 -22.33 2.10
CA GLY A 420 20.94 -22.15 0.86
C GLY A 420 19.67 -23.02 0.83
N GLY A 421 19.75 -24.24 1.35
CA GLY A 421 18.58 -25.11 1.53
C GLY A 421 17.56 -24.50 2.48
N MET A 422 17.98 -23.92 3.61
CA MET A 422 17.05 -23.25 4.51
C MET A 422 16.40 -22.02 3.86
N ASN A 423 17.13 -21.29 3.00
CA ASN A 423 16.58 -20.20 2.22
C ASN A 423 15.33 -20.64 1.43
N GLU A 424 15.47 -21.72 0.67
CA GLU A 424 14.39 -22.34 -0.10
C GLU A 424 13.25 -22.82 0.80
N GLY A 425 13.58 -23.46 1.93
CA GLY A 425 12.58 -24.02 2.83
C GLY A 425 11.77 -22.96 3.59
N TRP A 426 12.39 -21.86 4.03
CA TRP A 426 11.65 -20.74 4.63
C TRP A 426 10.70 -20.09 3.63
N SER A 427 11.16 -19.90 2.39
CA SER A 427 10.34 -19.35 1.31
C SER A 427 9.11 -20.22 1.03
N ASP A 428 9.27 -21.55 0.96
CA ASP A 428 8.14 -22.47 0.83
C ASP A 428 7.19 -22.42 2.04
N ILE A 429 7.73 -22.34 3.26
CA ILE A 429 6.90 -22.24 4.47
C ILE A 429 6.06 -20.97 4.51
N PHE A 430 6.62 -19.81 4.16
CA PHE A 430 5.85 -18.58 4.06
C PHE A 430 4.69 -18.74 3.07
N ALA A 431 4.97 -19.27 1.89
CA ALA A 431 3.96 -19.50 0.87
C ALA A 431 2.82 -20.39 1.39
N ILE A 432 3.13 -21.56 1.98
CA ILE A 432 2.10 -22.50 2.41
C ILE A 432 1.35 -22.07 3.67
N ILE A 433 1.95 -21.26 4.57
CA ILE A 433 1.23 -20.69 5.72
C ILE A 433 0.24 -19.62 5.25
N ILE A 434 0.66 -18.73 4.33
CA ILE A 434 -0.20 -17.65 3.84
C ILE A 434 -1.36 -18.18 2.98
N THR A 435 -1.14 -19.28 2.26
CA THR A 435 -2.20 -19.98 1.51
C THR A 435 -2.88 -21.10 2.31
N ALA A 436 -2.63 -21.22 3.63
CA ALA A 436 -3.26 -22.25 4.44
C ALA A 436 -4.76 -21.96 4.64
N LYS A 437 -5.58 -23.01 4.56
CA LYS A 437 -7.03 -22.93 4.73
C LYS A 437 -7.43 -23.62 6.03
N GLU A 438 -8.52 -23.13 6.64
CA GLU A 438 -9.11 -23.75 7.83
C GLU A 438 -9.54 -25.21 7.58
N SER A 439 -9.86 -25.56 6.33
CA SER A 439 -10.21 -26.92 5.92
C SER A 439 -9.02 -27.88 5.80
N HIS A 440 -7.79 -27.39 5.77
CA HIS A 440 -6.61 -28.23 5.74
C HIS A 440 -6.46 -29.01 7.05
N LYS A 441 -5.84 -30.18 6.97
CA LYS A 441 -5.48 -31.03 8.10
C LYS A 441 -3.98 -31.33 8.08
N ALA A 442 -3.46 -31.83 9.19
CA ALA A 442 -2.06 -32.19 9.33
C ALA A 442 -1.54 -33.13 8.23
N ASP A 443 -2.37 -34.06 7.77
CA ASP A 443 -2.03 -35.02 6.72
C ASP A 443 -2.39 -34.55 5.30
N THR A 444 -3.00 -33.37 5.14
CA THR A 444 -3.35 -32.82 3.82
C THR A 444 -2.07 -32.53 3.02
N PRO A 445 -1.88 -33.15 1.85
CA PRO A 445 -0.72 -32.87 1.01
C PRO A 445 -0.83 -31.50 0.35
N ILE A 446 0.12 -30.61 0.63
CA ILE A 446 0.25 -29.31 -0.03
C ILE A 446 1.30 -29.41 -1.13
N VAL A 447 0.90 -29.09 -2.36
CA VAL A 447 1.76 -29.18 -3.56
C VAL A 447 2.08 -27.76 -4.03
N MET A 448 3.36 -27.46 -4.21
CA MET A 448 3.83 -26.15 -4.69
C MET A 448 3.88 -26.10 -6.21
N GLY A 449 3.42 -24.99 -6.80
CA GLY A 449 3.67 -24.66 -8.21
C GLY A 449 2.91 -25.54 -9.21
N THR A 450 1.69 -25.98 -8.89
CA THR A 450 0.87 -26.82 -9.79
C THR A 450 0.57 -26.12 -11.12
N TYR A 451 0.35 -24.80 -11.08
CA TYR A 451 0.09 -23.99 -12.25
C TYR A 451 1.35 -23.85 -13.10
N ILE A 452 2.46 -23.36 -12.58
CA ILE A 452 3.68 -23.23 -13.40
C ILE A 452 4.25 -24.57 -13.90
N ALA A 453 4.03 -25.68 -13.18
CA ALA A 453 4.47 -27.01 -13.59
C ALA A 453 3.54 -27.66 -14.62
N ASN A 454 2.30 -27.16 -14.75
CA ASN A 454 1.22 -27.82 -15.47
C ASN A 454 1.07 -29.30 -15.08
N SER A 455 1.18 -29.55 -13.78
CA SER A 455 1.25 -30.89 -13.23
C SER A 455 0.68 -30.90 -11.82
N PRO A 456 -0.22 -31.85 -11.48
CA PRO A 456 -0.72 -31.99 -10.12
C PRO A 456 0.35 -32.42 -9.12
N LYS A 457 1.56 -32.79 -9.59
CA LYS A 457 2.72 -33.10 -8.74
C LYS A 457 3.51 -31.85 -8.34
N GLY A 458 3.28 -30.71 -8.99
CA GLY A 458 4.02 -29.47 -8.73
C GLY A 458 5.51 -29.57 -9.07
N ILE A 459 6.32 -28.72 -8.41
CA ILE A 459 7.76 -28.56 -8.68
C ILE A 459 8.68 -29.17 -7.63
N ARG A 460 8.17 -29.53 -6.45
CA ARG A 460 8.98 -30.10 -5.36
C ARG A 460 9.00 -31.62 -5.43
N SER A 461 10.04 -32.23 -4.86
CA SER A 461 10.22 -33.69 -4.88
C SER A 461 9.12 -34.44 -4.13
N HIS A 462 8.56 -33.83 -3.09
CA HIS A 462 7.47 -34.36 -2.27
C HIS A 462 6.50 -33.23 -1.89
N PRO A 463 5.21 -33.53 -1.69
CA PRO A 463 4.28 -32.57 -1.10
C PRO A 463 4.59 -32.34 0.39
N TYR A 464 4.19 -31.20 0.93
CA TYR A 464 4.26 -30.91 2.35
C TYR A 464 3.07 -31.53 3.08
N THR A 465 3.35 -32.46 3.99
CA THR A 465 2.35 -33.17 4.81
C THR A 465 3.04 -33.77 6.03
N THR A 466 2.28 -34.00 7.10
CA THR A 466 2.79 -34.73 8.29
C THR A 466 2.75 -36.26 8.11
N ASP A 467 2.21 -36.77 7.00
CA ASP A 467 2.26 -38.21 6.67
C ASP A 467 3.65 -38.61 6.15
N MET A 468 4.42 -39.29 6.99
CA MET A 468 5.76 -39.79 6.68
C MET A 468 5.77 -40.86 5.57
N LYS A 469 4.63 -41.45 5.19
CA LYS A 469 4.56 -42.36 4.02
C LYS A 469 4.56 -41.59 2.71
N VAL A 470 4.02 -40.37 2.71
CA VAL A 470 3.93 -39.51 1.52
C VAL A 470 5.19 -38.66 1.39
N ASN A 471 5.71 -38.13 2.51
CA ASN A 471 6.96 -37.39 2.55
C ASN A 471 7.88 -37.96 3.65
N PRO A 472 8.78 -38.90 3.30
CA PRO A 472 9.64 -39.60 4.25
C PRO A 472 10.92 -38.85 4.64
N LEU A 473 11.12 -37.62 4.13
CA LEU A 473 12.39 -36.91 4.27
C LEU A 473 12.73 -36.55 5.72
N THR A 474 14.03 -36.70 6.05
CA THR A 474 14.64 -36.50 7.38
C THR A 474 15.96 -35.74 7.29
N TYR A 475 16.52 -35.34 8.45
CA TYR A 475 17.80 -34.64 8.53
C TYR A 475 18.96 -35.40 7.87
N ALA A 476 18.96 -36.74 7.93
CA ALA A 476 20.02 -37.54 7.32
C ALA A 476 20.08 -37.45 5.79
N ASP A 477 18.95 -37.16 5.13
CA ASP A 477 18.88 -37.07 3.67
C ASP A 477 19.71 -35.89 3.15
N VAL A 478 19.78 -34.79 3.91
CA VAL A 478 20.56 -33.57 3.62
C VAL A 478 22.02 -33.88 3.27
N LYS A 479 22.60 -34.93 3.88
CA LYS A 479 24.00 -35.34 3.65
C LYS A 479 24.32 -35.61 2.17
N THR A 480 23.34 -36.08 1.41
CA THR A 480 23.54 -36.54 0.02
C THR A 480 23.01 -35.56 -1.02
N LEU A 481 22.12 -34.65 -0.62
CA LEU A 481 21.48 -33.69 -1.50
C LEU A 481 22.48 -32.62 -1.95
N GLN A 482 22.43 -32.30 -3.24
CA GLN A 482 23.28 -31.27 -3.86
C GLN A 482 22.50 -30.01 -4.24
N SER A 483 21.17 -30.13 -4.38
CA SER A 483 20.26 -29.04 -4.74
C SER A 483 19.80 -28.29 -3.47
N SER A 484 19.87 -26.96 -3.48
CA SER A 484 19.27 -26.12 -2.42
C SER A 484 17.78 -26.42 -2.30
N HIS A 485 17.07 -26.54 -3.42
CA HIS A 485 15.63 -26.81 -3.42
C HIS A 485 15.30 -28.12 -2.69
N ASP A 486 16.05 -29.20 -2.96
CA ASP A 486 15.79 -30.49 -2.32
C ASP A 486 16.09 -30.44 -0.82
N MET A 487 17.17 -29.76 -0.41
CA MET A 487 17.46 -29.49 1.00
C MET A 487 16.36 -28.63 1.64
N GLY A 488 15.81 -27.68 0.90
CA GLY A 488 14.69 -26.84 1.30
C GLY A 488 13.41 -27.62 1.53
N VAL A 489 13.12 -28.64 0.73
CA VAL A 489 11.99 -29.54 0.98
C VAL A 489 12.16 -30.25 2.33
N VAL A 490 13.37 -30.67 2.70
CA VAL A 490 13.62 -31.25 4.03
C VAL A 490 13.34 -30.24 5.15
N TRP A 491 13.86 -29.01 5.03
CA TRP A 491 13.68 -27.96 6.03
C TRP A 491 12.22 -27.54 6.19
N ALA A 492 11.54 -27.26 5.08
CA ALA A 492 10.12 -26.91 5.08
C ALA A 492 9.26 -28.06 5.64
N SER A 493 9.60 -29.32 5.34
CA SER A 493 8.88 -30.46 5.92
C SER A 493 9.02 -30.52 7.44
N MET A 494 10.18 -30.20 8.01
CA MET A 494 10.38 -30.09 9.46
C MET A 494 9.54 -28.98 10.08
N LEU A 495 9.56 -27.79 9.47
CA LEU A 495 8.76 -26.66 9.93
C LEU A 495 7.25 -26.91 9.77
N TRP A 496 6.82 -27.71 8.80
CA TRP A 496 5.42 -28.09 8.63
C TRP A 496 4.92 -29.02 9.75
N GLU A 497 5.80 -29.90 10.29
CA GLU A 497 5.48 -30.66 11.51
C GLU A 497 5.30 -29.73 12.71
N VAL A 498 6.20 -28.75 12.86
CA VAL A 498 6.12 -27.75 13.94
C VAL A 498 4.83 -26.93 13.82
N TYR A 499 4.52 -26.45 12.61
CA TYR A 499 3.30 -25.71 12.31
C TYR A 499 2.06 -26.49 12.75
N TRP A 500 1.93 -27.76 12.35
CA TRP A 500 0.76 -28.56 12.70
C TRP A 500 0.70 -28.93 14.18
N ASN A 501 1.83 -29.14 14.85
CA ASN A 501 1.83 -29.34 16.30
C ASN A 501 1.31 -28.08 17.02
N LEU A 502 1.75 -26.90 16.58
CA LEU A 502 1.32 -25.62 17.14
C LEU A 502 -0.15 -25.33 16.84
N VAL A 503 -0.62 -25.59 15.62
CA VAL A 503 -2.03 -25.41 15.22
C VAL A 503 -2.93 -26.40 15.98
N THR A 504 -2.50 -27.65 16.15
CA THR A 504 -3.26 -28.64 16.93
C THR A 504 -3.40 -28.21 18.39
N LYS A 505 -2.34 -27.63 18.98
CA LYS A 505 -2.36 -27.15 20.37
C LYS A 505 -3.16 -25.85 20.55
N ASN A 506 -2.97 -24.89 19.64
CA ASN A 506 -3.37 -23.50 19.85
C ASN A 506 -4.48 -23.01 18.89
N GLY A 507 -4.96 -23.86 17.99
CA GLY A 507 -5.94 -23.51 16.97
C GLY A 507 -5.34 -22.83 15.73
N PHE A 508 -6.20 -22.50 14.77
CA PHE A 508 -5.86 -21.81 13.52
C PHE A 508 -6.56 -20.44 13.47
N SER A 509 -5.88 -19.43 12.92
CA SER A 509 -6.46 -18.11 12.65
C SER A 509 -6.47 -17.83 11.16
N THR A 510 -7.60 -17.35 10.63
CA THR A 510 -7.68 -16.82 9.26
C THR A 510 -7.15 -15.38 9.14
N ASN A 511 -7.01 -14.67 10.27
CA ASN A 511 -6.47 -13.32 10.29
C ASN A 511 -4.97 -13.35 10.61
N LEU A 512 -4.14 -13.26 9.57
CA LEU A 512 -2.68 -13.21 9.70
C LEU A 512 -2.16 -11.82 10.09
N TYR A 513 -2.96 -10.76 9.99
CA TYR A 513 -2.55 -9.40 10.40
C TYR A 513 -2.52 -9.22 11.93
N ASP A 514 -3.22 -10.07 12.69
CA ASP A 514 -3.15 -10.06 14.15
C ASP A 514 -1.94 -10.87 14.66
N ALA A 515 -0.74 -10.29 14.52
CA ALA A 515 0.49 -10.94 14.98
C ALA A 515 0.59 -11.11 16.51
N LYS A 516 -0.35 -10.54 17.28
CA LYS A 516 -0.47 -10.73 18.74
C LYS A 516 -1.36 -11.92 19.10
N GLY A 517 -2.07 -12.48 18.12
CA GLY A 517 -2.89 -13.65 18.30
C GLY A 517 -2.08 -14.85 18.80
N LYS A 518 -2.78 -15.79 19.44
CA LYS A 518 -2.17 -16.98 20.04
C LYS A 518 -2.41 -18.25 19.24
N ALA A 519 -2.99 -18.15 18.04
CA ALA A 519 -3.21 -19.31 17.18
C ALA A 519 -1.86 -19.91 16.71
N GLY A 520 -1.84 -21.20 16.43
CA GLY A 520 -0.61 -21.93 16.12
C GLY A 520 0.10 -21.44 14.86
N ASN A 521 -0.65 -21.02 13.84
CA ASN A 521 -0.09 -20.44 12.62
C ASN A 521 0.55 -19.06 12.88
N ILE A 522 -0.03 -18.24 13.77
CA ILE A 522 0.53 -16.96 14.20
C ILE A 522 1.81 -17.18 15.01
N ILE A 523 1.78 -18.12 15.97
CA ILE A 523 2.97 -18.50 16.76
C ILE A 523 4.10 -19.01 15.85
N THR A 524 3.76 -19.82 14.83
CA THR A 524 4.74 -20.32 13.86
C THR A 524 5.41 -19.17 13.11
N MET A 525 4.63 -18.21 12.59
CA MET A 525 5.16 -17.03 11.89
C MET A 525 6.03 -16.15 12.79
N GLN A 526 5.60 -15.89 14.03
CA GLN A 526 6.38 -15.15 15.02
C GLN A 526 7.72 -15.82 15.32
N ASN A 527 7.70 -17.13 15.54
CA ASN A 527 8.90 -17.88 15.86
C ASN A 527 9.83 -18.02 14.65
N MET A 528 9.29 -18.10 13.43
CA MET A 528 10.08 -18.14 12.19
C MET A 528 10.83 -16.83 11.94
N ILE A 529 10.12 -15.69 11.93
CA ILE A 529 10.74 -14.37 11.73
C ILE A 529 11.71 -14.04 12.86
N GLY A 530 11.31 -14.30 14.11
CA GLY A 530 12.19 -14.11 15.26
C GLY A 530 13.40 -15.04 15.26
N GLY A 531 13.27 -16.28 14.78
CA GLY A 531 14.38 -17.22 14.64
C GLY A 531 15.40 -16.75 13.61
N MET A 532 14.94 -16.23 12.47
CA MET A 532 15.83 -15.64 11.45
C MET A 532 16.65 -14.45 12.00
N MET A 533 16.05 -13.63 12.87
CA MET A 533 16.76 -12.52 13.53
C MET A 533 17.79 -13.00 14.57
N LEU A 534 17.61 -14.18 15.16
CA LEU A 534 18.45 -14.71 16.24
C LEU A 534 19.57 -15.63 15.75
N GLN A 535 19.38 -16.30 14.61
CA GLN A 535 20.36 -17.25 14.08
C GLN A 535 21.62 -16.56 13.55
N PRO A 536 22.78 -17.23 13.56
CA PRO A 536 24.01 -16.67 13.02
C PRO A 536 23.95 -16.54 11.49
N CYS A 537 24.91 -15.80 10.92
CA CYS A 537 25.18 -15.87 9.48
C CYS A 537 25.74 -17.26 9.11
N HIS A 538 25.35 -17.79 7.94
CA HIS A 538 25.61 -19.19 7.53
C HIS A 538 25.19 -20.23 8.57
N PRO A 539 23.91 -20.23 9.02
CA PRO A 539 23.44 -21.18 10.01
C PRO A 539 23.38 -22.60 9.45
N THR A 540 23.54 -23.60 10.33
CA THR A 540 23.13 -24.99 10.08
C THR A 540 21.65 -25.19 10.44
N PHE A 541 21.04 -26.33 10.08
CA PHE A 541 19.68 -26.66 10.52
C PHE A 541 19.58 -26.71 12.06
N LEU A 542 20.65 -27.13 12.73
CA LEU A 542 20.72 -27.15 14.20
C LEU A 542 20.68 -25.73 14.77
N ASP A 543 21.46 -24.81 14.21
CA ASP A 543 21.46 -23.40 14.62
C ASP A 543 20.08 -22.76 14.41
N ALA A 544 19.47 -23.00 13.26
CA ALA A 544 18.15 -22.46 12.93
C ALA A 544 17.02 -23.05 13.80
N ARG A 545 17.08 -24.35 14.13
CA ARG A 545 16.17 -24.99 15.09
C ARG A 545 16.29 -24.33 16.46
N ASP A 546 17.51 -24.18 16.96
CA ASP A 546 17.76 -23.62 18.28
C ASP A 546 17.37 -22.15 18.34
N ALA A 547 17.58 -21.38 17.26
CA ALA A 547 17.11 -20.00 17.13
C ALA A 547 15.57 -19.91 17.11
N PHE A 548 14.87 -20.84 16.45
CA PHE A 548 13.41 -20.92 16.47
C PHE A 548 12.89 -21.17 17.90
N ILE A 549 13.52 -22.08 18.64
CA ILE A 549 13.19 -22.35 20.04
C ILE A 549 13.50 -21.14 20.92
N ALA A 550 14.65 -20.48 20.72
CA ALA A 550 15.01 -19.26 21.44
C ALA A 550 14.00 -18.14 21.19
N SER A 551 13.45 -18.04 19.98
CA SER A 551 12.36 -17.13 19.65
C SER A 551 11.09 -17.42 20.48
N ASP A 552 10.71 -18.69 20.63
CA ASP A 552 9.57 -19.09 21.46
C ASP A 552 9.81 -18.79 22.95
N VAL A 553 11.05 -18.97 23.43
CA VAL A 553 11.44 -18.58 24.78
C VAL A 553 11.28 -17.07 24.98
N ALA A 554 11.77 -16.26 24.04
CA ALA A 554 11.72 -14.81 24.15
C ALA A 554 10.29 -14.23 24.04
N ARG A 555 9.45 -14.81 23.18
CA ARG A 555 8.12 -14.26 22.86
C ARG A 555 6.98 -14.91 23.66
N TYR A 556 7.15 -16.17 24.05
CA TYR A 556 6.10 -16.99 24.66
C TYR A 556 6.57 -17.68 25.95
N ASN A 557 7.71 -17.28 26.53
CA ASN A 557 8.30 -17.90 27.72
C ASN A 557 8.50 -19.42 27.57
N GLY A 558 8.69 -19.90 26.33
CA GLY A 558 8.92 -21.31 26.03
C GLY A 558 7.67 -22.18 26.14
N ALA A 559 6.47 -21.57 26.15
CA ALA A 559 5.20 -22.27 26.33
C ALA A 559 4.94 -23.34 25.24
N ASN A 560 5.61 -23.26 24.09
CA ASN A 560 5.42 -24.18 22.98
C ASN A 560 6.65 -25.05 22.68
N LYS A 561 7.66 -25.02 23.56
CA LYS A 561 8.94 -25.72 23.33
C LYS A 561 8.77 -27.20 23.00
N CYS A 562 7.82 -27.89 23.63
CA CYS A 562 7.65 -29.32 23.44
C CYS A 562 7.00 -29.66 22.10
N GLU A 563 6.09 -28.83 21.60
CA GLU A 563 5.47 -28.99 20.29
C GLU A 563 6.49 -28.73 19.17
N ILE A 564 7.36 -27.74 19.38
CA ILE A 564 8.46 -27.41 18.47
C ILE A 564 9.47 -28.57 18.43
N TRP A 565 9.95 -29.03 19.59
CA TRP A 565 10.90 -30.16 19.67
C TRP A 565 10.32 -31.43 19.04
N LYS A 566 9.06 -31.76 19.30
CA LYS A 566 8.41 -32.94 18.70
C LYS A 566 8.36 -32.85 17.18
N GLY A 567 8.12 -31.66 16.63
CA GLY A 567 8.08 -31.44 15.17
C GLY A 567 9.44 -31.71 14.52
N PHE A 568 10.49 -31.06 15.03
CA PHE A 568 11.86 -31.28 14.54
C PHE A 568 12.36 -32.71 14.75
N ALA A 569 12.14 -33.27 15.95
CA ALA A 569 12.56 -34.62 16.30
C ALA A 569 11.87 -35.68 15.43
N LYS A 570 10.59 -35.50 15.05
CA LYS A 570 9.87 -36.45 14.17
C LYS A 570 10.59 -36.67 12.83
N ARG A 571 11.32 -35.66 12.34
CA ARG A 571 12.12 -35.73 11.09
C ARG A 571 13.63 -35.80 11.34
N GLY A 572 14.04 -36.23 12.53
CA GLY A 572 15.43 -36.56 12.83
C GLY A 572 16.30 -35.39 13.30
N LEU A 573 15.73 -34.22 13.58
CA LEU A 573 16.46 -33.05 14.08
C LEU A 573 16.29 -32.87 15.60
N GLY A 574 16.26 -33.97 16.35
CA GLY A 574 16.13 -34.04 17.81
C GLY A 574 17.38 -33.61 18.57
N VAL A 575 17.34 -33.74 19.90
CA VAL A 575 18.34 -33.19 20.84
C VAL A 575 19.78 -33.60 20.51
N LYS A 576 19.98 -34.84 20.06
CA LYS A 576 21.31 -35.41 19.77
C LYS A 576 21.65 -35.45 18.28
N ALA A 577 20.85 -34.81 17.43
CA ALA A 577 21.10 -34.75 16.00
C ALA A 577 22.43 -34.04 15.73
N ALA A 578 23.28 -34.66 14.91
CA ALA A 578 24.60 -34.10 14.60
C ALA A 578 25.16 -34.67 13.31
N LYS A 579 25.84 -33.83 12.52
CA LYS A 579 26.56 -34.23 11.29
C LYS A 579 25.66 -35.05 10.34
N PHE A 580 24.42 -34.60 10.14
CA PHE A 580 23.42 -35.28 9.31
C PHE A 580 23.11 -36.71 9.77
N ASN A 581 23.20 -37.00 11.07
CA ASN A 581 22.64 -38.21 11.64
C ASN A 581 21.34 -37.86 12.36
N ASN A 582 20.30 -38.64 12.06
CA ASN A 582 18.99 -38.46 12.69
C ASN A 582 19.07 -38.73 14.19
N ASP A 583 18.42 -37.86 14.96
CA ASP A 583 18.00 -38.14 16.33
C ASP A 583 16.52 -37.81 16.46
N PHE A 584 15.76 -38.74 17.07
CA PHE A 584 14.32 -38.60 17.24
C PHE A 584 13.94 -38.30 18.70
N SER A 585 14.93 -38.01 19.55
CA SER A 585 14.69 -37.69 20.95
C SER A 585 14.25 -36.24 21.13
N VAL A 586 13.42 -36.02 22.15
CA VAL A 586 13.01 -34.71 22.65
C VAL A 586 13.60 -34.50 24.05
N PRO A 587 13.69 -33.26 24.56
CA PRO A 587 14.11 -33.02 25.94
C PRO A 587 13.23 -33.81 26.92
N ASP A 588 13.82 -34.24 28.05
CA ASP A 588 13.16 -35.13 29.02
C ASP A 588 11.82 -34.57 29.52
N GLU A 589 11.72 -33.26 29.71
CA GLU A 589 10.47 -32.61 30.12
C GLU A 589 9.35 -32.69 29.06
N CYS A 590 9.68 -32.99 27.81
CA CYS A 590 8.76 -33.08 26.69
C CYS A 590 8.37 -34.54 26.35
N SER A 591 9.04 -35.52 26.96
CA SER A 591 8.88 -36.96 26.71
C SER A 591 7.60 -37.56 27.27
N GLY A 592 6.78 -36.81 28.01
CA GLY A 592 5.49 -37.28 28.54
C GLY A 592 5.59 -38.36 29.64
N GLY A 593 6.78 -38.60 30.20
CA GLY A 593 6.93 -39.41 31.40
C GLY A 593 6.33 -38.69 32.60
N THR A 594 5.55 -39.40 33.42
CA THR A 594 5.09 -38.91 34.71
C THR A 594 6.25 -38.28 35.47
N SER A 595 6.23 -36.95 35.59
CA SER A 595 6.95 -36.29 36.67
C SER A 595 6.35 -36.85 37.96
N SER A 596 6.98 -37.87 38.53
CA SER A 596 6.87 -38.07 39.96
C SER A 596 7.30 -36.75 40.57
N SER A 597 6.40 -36.09 41.27
CA SER A 597 6.72 -34.98 42.14
C SER A 597 7.80 -35.45 43.12
N SER A 598 9.06 -35.28 42.76
CA SER A 598 10.14 -35.29 43.72
C SER A 598 10.03 -33.93 44.38
N SER A 599 9.24 -33.86 45.45
CA SER A 599 9.31 -32.79 46.41
C SER A 599 10.75 -32.67 46.88
N VAL A 600 11.51 -31.75 46.30
CA VAL A 600 12.75 -31.29 46.90
C VAL A 600 12.34 -30.57 48.17
N SER A 601 12.54 -31.24 49.30
CA SER A 601 12.41 -30.65 50.62
C SER A 601 13.46 -29.55 50.72
N ILE A 602 13.03 -28.29 50.69
CA ILE A 602 13.89 -27.17 51.09
C ILE A 602 14.05 -27.29 52.60
N ALA A 603 15.20 -27.80 53.05
CA ALA A 603 15.62 -27.65 54.43
C ALA A 603 15.84 -26.16 54.70
N THR A 604 14.94 -25.56 55.48
CA THR A 604 15.03 -24.17 55.92
C THR A 604 16.08 -24.09 57.02
N THR A 605 17.29 -23.64 56.69
CA THR A 605 18.23 -23.13 57.70
C THR A 605 17.86 -21.68 57.96
N VAL A 606 17.13 -21.46 59.06
CA VAL A 606 16.89 -20.13 59.62
C VAL A 606 18.15 -19.71 60.36
N GLU A 607 18.85 -18.71 59.86
CA GLU A 607 19.80 -17.95 60.67
C GLU A 607 19.21 -16.55 60.88
N SER A 608 18.78 -16.32 62.12
CA SER A 608 18.26 -15.05 62.60
C SER A 608 19.43 -14.14 62.99
N THR A 609 19.49 -12.95 62.43
CA THR A 609 20.13 -11.82 63.14
C THR A 609 19.27 -10.58 63.04
N THR A 610 18.99 -10.08 64.23
CA THR A 610 18.14 -8.98 64.65
C THR A 610 18.53 -7.64 64.03
N VAL A 611 17.53 -6.90 63.56
CA VAL A 611 17.63 -5.47 63.29
C VAL A 611 17.18 -4.73 64.55
N GLU A 612 18.09 -3.98 65.16
CA GLU A 612 17.73 -2.98 66.18
C GLU A 612 18.06 -1.58 65.65
N SER A 613 17.16 -0.65 65.95
CA SER A 613 17.01 0.66 65.34
C SER A 613 17.82 1.74 66.05
N ALA A 614 18.12 2.82 65.33
CA ALA A 614 17.78 4.22 65.67
C ALA A 614 18.93 5.24 65.51
N THR A 615 18.46 6.46 65.30
CA THR A 615 19.00 7.65 64.64
C THR A 615 19.85 8.56 65.56
N ILE A 616 20.34 9.67 64.95
CA ILE A 616 20.89 10.94 65.50
C ILE A 616 22.43 10.95 65.44
N GLY A 617 23.16 11.95 64.90
CA GLY A 617 22.90 13.31 64.42
C GLY A 617 24.20 14.14 64.62
N ALA A 618 24.31 15.29 63.94
CA ALA A 618 25.26 16.41 64.16
C ALA A 618 26.69 16.31 63.54
N THR A 619 26.96 17.08 62.46
CA THR A 619 27.78 18.34 62.36
C THR A 619 29.31 18.10 62.47
N THR A 620 30.24 18.72 61.74
CA THR A 620 30.38 20.12 61.29
C THR A 620 31.63 20.25 60.37
N THR A 621 31.57 21.24 59.46
CA THR A 621 32.65 22.15 58.99
C THR A 621 33.90 21.67 58.25
N GLY A 622 34.17 22.33 57.12
CA GLY A 622 35.50 22.43 56.51
C GLY A 622 35.50 23.00 55.10
N ALA A 623 35.03 24.23 54.92
CA ALA A 623 35.24 24.99 53.68
C ALA A 623 36.70 25.47 53.59
N THR A 624 37.33 25.49 52.41
CA THR A 624 37.98 26.69 51.86
C THR A 624 38.26 26.54 50.35
N THR A 625 37.85 27.60 49.65
CA THR A 625 38.04 28.10 48.30
C THR A 625 39.45 28.06 47.68
N THR A 626 39.52 27.99 46.35
CA THR A 626 40.23 29.00 45.51
C THR A 626 39.65 29.09 44.10
N GLU A 627 39.49 30.33 43.64
CA GLU A 627 38.85 30.84 42.43
C GLU A 627 39.73 30.82 41.16
N SER A 628 39.07 31.24 40.06
CA SER A 628 39.56 32.10 38.94
C SER A 628 39.92 31.33 37.65
N ALA A 629 39.15 31.41 36.56
CA ALA A 629 38.75 32.54 35.68
C ALA A 629 39.39 32.33 34.28
N THR A 630 38.60 32.01 33.27
CA THR A 630 38.15 32.91 32.17
C THR A 630 39.20 33.18 31.08
N THR A 631 38.86 32.82 29.83
CA THR A 631 39.05 33.53 28.54
C THR A 631 39.23 32.50 27.42
N ALA A 632 38.30 32.36 26.48
CA ALA A 632 37.96 33.21 25.33
C ALA A 632 38.71 32.83 24.04
N ARG A 633 37.89 32.76 22.99
CA ARG A 633 38.11 32.43 21.57
C ARG A 633 39.10 33.38 20.86
N PRO A 634 39.60 32.99 19.67
CA PRO A 634 39.27 33.73 18.44
C PRO A 634 39.00 32.74 17.27
N THR A 635 37.89 32.75 16.52
CA THR A 635 37.29 33.69 15.54
C THR A 635 38.22 34.23 14.45
N THR A 636 37.70 34.12 13.22
CA THR A 636 37.92 34.88 11.96
C THR A 636 38.54 34.03 10.83
N THR A 637 38.08 34.04 9.58
CA THR A 637 37.07 34.89 8.90
C THR A 637 36.62 34.27 7.58
N ALA A 638 35.38 34.59 7.19
CA ALA A 638 34.81 34.38 5.86
C ALA A 638 35.39 35.35 4.81
N ARG A 639 35.30 35.01 3.52
CA ARG A 639 34.80 35.95 2.48
C ARG A 639 34.35 35.23 1.20
N ALA A 640 33.31 35.81 0.60
CA ALA A 640 32.45 35.27 -0.43
C ALA A 640 32.81 35.73 -1.87
N THR A 641 32.06 35.12 -2.80
CA THR A 641 31.62 35.59 -4.13
C THR A 641 32.59 35.54 -5.31
N THR A 642 32.26 34.72 -6.31
CA THR A 642 31.85 35.21 -7.64
C THR A 642 31.30 34.11 -8.55
N THR A 643 30.14 34.41 -9.14
CA THR A 643 29.50 33.78 -10.31
C THR A 643 30.31 34.03 -11.58
N ARG A 644 30.47 33.02 -12.47
CA ARG A 644 30.37 33.27 -13.93
C ARG A 644 30.20 32.01 -14.80
N LYS A 645 29.25 32.15 -15.73
CA LYS A 645 28.99 31.39 -16.96
C LYS A 645 30.24 30.91 -17.71
N SER A 646 30.11 29.76 -18.36
CA SER A 646 30.89 29.39 -19.54
C SER A 646 29.95 28.91 -20.64
N THR A 647 29.82 29.73 -21.69
CA THR A 647 29.30 29.36 -23.00
C THR A 647 30.41 29.55 -24.04
N THR A 648 30.43 28.60 -24.98
CA THR A 648 30.88 28.68 -26.39
C THR A 648 32.36 28.60 -26.81
N LYS A 649 32.55 27.64 -27.74
CA LYS A 649 33.27 27.68 -29.05
C LYS A 649 34.72 27.19 -29.16
N ARG A 650 34.83 25.96 -29.67
CA ARG A 650 35.26 25.55 -31.04
C ARG A 650 36.59 26.09 -31.61
N SER A 651 37.51 25.17 -31.91
CA SER A 651 38.52 25.22 -32.99
C SER A 651 38.98 23.78 -33.25
N THR A 652 38.50 23.07 -34.28
CA THR A 652 38.99 22.98 -35.68
C THR A 652 40.37 22.35 -35.89
N THR A 653 40.37 21.13 -36.44
CA THR A 653 41.37 20.69 -37.42
C THR A 653 40.67 20.03 -38.62
N LYS A 654 40.92 20.62 -39.80
CA LYS A 654 40.60 20.21 -41.20
C LYS A 654 41.26 18.85 -41.54
N LYS A 655 41.02 18.11 -42.64
CA LYS A 655 40.19 18.08 -43.87
C LYS A 655 40.51 16.69 -44.48
N SER A 656 39.60 15.98 -45.14
CA SER A 656 39.57 15.84 -46.62
C SER A 656 38.56 14.71 -46.96
N THR A 657 37.40 15.00 -47.56
CA THR A 657 37.05 14.74 -48.99
C THR A 657 37.35 13.30 -49.47
N THR A 658 36.42 12.50 -49.99
CA THR A 658 35.61 12.75 -51.21
C THR A 658 34.43 11.74 -51.36
N LYS A 659 33.46 12.13 -52.19
CA LYS A 659 32.14 11.55 -52.55
C LYS A 659 32.16 10.23 -53.34
N ARG A 660 30.98 9.56 -53.29
CA ARG A 660 30.28 8.72 -54.31
C ARG A 660 31.01 7.43 -54.74
N SER A 661 30.36 6.28 -54.92
CA SER A 661 29.19 6.01 -55.75
C SER A 661 28.65 4.60 -55.45
N THR A 662 27.32 4.48 -55.51
CA THR A 662 26.53 3.25 -55.71
C THR A 662 26.98 2.41 -56.90
N THR A 663 26.92 1.07 -56.77
CA THR A 663 26.29 0.16 -57.75
C THR A 663 26.10 -1.26 -57.20
N THR A 664 24.88 -1.75 -57.34
CA THR A 664 24.40 -3.14 -57.18
C THR A 664 24.81 -4.03 -58.35
N ARG A 665 25.17 -5.30 -58.08
CA ARG A 665 24.92 -6.48 -58.94
C ARG A 665 25.25 -7.77 -58.17
N GLY A 666 24.26 -8.65 -57.96
CA GLY A 666 24.50 -10.08 -57.64
C GLY A 666 24.63 -10.91 -58.94
N PRO A 667 24.39 -12.24 -58.94
CA PRO A 667 24.68 -13.29 -57.95
C PRO A 667 25.41 -14.52 -58.58
N LYS A 668 25.51 -15.63 -57.80
CA LYS A 668 25.80 -17.07 -58.15
C LYS A 668 27.27 -17.57 -58.11
N PRO A 669 27.51 -18.90 -57.96
CA PRO A 669 26.87 -19.90 -57.09
C PRO A 669 27.86 -20.93 -56.45
N THR A 670 27.35 -21.70 -55.46
CA THR A 670 27.65 -23.10 -55.08
C THR A 670 29.07 -23.68 -55.20
N SER A 671 29.61 -24.20 -54.08
CA SER A 671 30.01 -25.61 -53.88
C SER A 671 30.80 -25.76 -52.57
N GLY A 672 30.50 -26.81 -51.79
CA GLY A 672 31.17 -27.17 -50.54
C GLY A 672 30.17 -27.62 -49.49
#